data_AF-A0A954S151-F1
#
_entry.id   AF-A0A954S151-F1
#
_cell.length_a   1.000
_cell.length_b   1.000
_cell.length_c   1.000
_cell.angle_alpha   90.00
_cell.angle_beta   90.00
_cell.angle_gamma   90.00
#
_symmetry.space_group_name_H-M   'P 1'
#
loop_
_entity.id
_entity.type
_entity.pdbx_description
1 polymer ?
#
loop_
_entity_poly.entity_id
_entity_poly.type
_entity_poly.pdbx_seq_one_letter_code
_entity_poly.pdbx_strand_id
1 'polypeptide(L)'
;MGGRQASGRLAYLILFGLAAVVWCWLGRHSFGAITRRLTTGKHGTPTTRERRVTDRSQVRMPLVTVWVLGLALVGLQIVPLPAPILNRLSPNLTKDLPIWDTPAGAEMGLDGWRTISLSPVETQRGLVLLLGYGMLFLVVVRRLKGWNDIRDLMRLLALAGVVMALIGISQRFLGNGKYLWVYSHPFRTPDNAVKGPFINQNHFGSFLALTLAPLLYLWCFQPVGPHGVRVAGTRPRGWTSPVVGLGLVSVAALLTFSRGAALTVGVAAAVFLVLAWRGSLLGRRGPGLSGWLLLGVVVLTLSVYGAEPLRRQLRTLTGDMSQMSSARAELWHALGKATPKFLLVGSGVGTHREVYPQYLPTQYAVELTHAENGYLQVLLETGAIGLLLLLTGWAIVVRSAWKVYCHAPAREARAMGAVCLAGAGASLFHSMADFVWYIPACMTLTVLLAAAAVRGSQLVADGHEPASQQPAALLGKVVTGRLAGVAALAATVWMVAVALPPARAGRHWDRYLAMAVAADKLAPTITDVTLLKTLASHLEQAVAADPDFARSRLRLASTRLRLFEQLQREAENPMPLAHLREAAASSRDAFGSIDAQRQWLRRAVGDNLNNAEEALRHATAALRLCPLQGDAYVLLAELEMLSRLDTYREPLLQQALRVRPYSGSVLFAVGAHFAFKQDEARAIRFWRAAFHRAPDIRKILTDTLTPQVTARQFVESMRPTVEMLDVVRVAYARQQKVNDAQWVATQIGLAEERAARAGDVAHWKGAQRAWHDAGDPARSALCGFEALKLEPSDFEVRKTLATALLVAGQPAPARDHLEWCRRRRPHDEEVQALYERLR
;
A
#
# COMPACT_ATOMS: atom_id res chain seq x y z
N MET A 1 -1.03 -5.47 -5.10
CA MET A 1 -0.12 -4.30 -5.25
C MET A 1 1.19 -4.63 -5.97
N GLY A 2 1.86 -5.75 -5.69
CA GLY A 2 3.13 -6.13 -6.34
C GLY A 2 3.06 -6.35 -7.86
N GLY A 3 1.97 -6.92 -8.38
CA GLY A 3 1.85 -7.31 -9.80
C GLY A 3 1.85 -6.18 -10.84
N ARG A 4 1.09 -5.10 -10.60
CA ARG A 4 1.02 -3.94 -11.51
C ARG A 4 2.11 -2.91 -11.30
N GLN A 5 2.57 -2.74 -10.05
CA GLN A 5 3.84 -2.07 -9.86
C GLN A 5 4.92 -2.84 -10.61
N ALA A 6 4.96 -4.18 -10.59
CA ALA A 6 5.92 -4.96 -11.36
C ALA A 6 5.76 -4.82 -12.89
N SER A 7 4.56 -4.83 -13.47
CA SER A 7 4.40 -4.63 -14.92
C SER A 7 4.73 -3.21 -15.39
N GLY A 8 4.36 -2.19 -14.59
CA GLY A 8 4.77 -0.81 -14.82
C GLY A 8 6.29 -0.66 -14.66
N ARG A 9 6.86 -1.19 -13.58
CA ARG A 9 8.30 -1.26 -13.32
C ARG A 9 9.03 -1.97 -14.47
N LEU A 10 8.51 -3.07 -15.00
CA LEU A 10 9.09 -3.79 -16.13
C LEU A 10 9.12 -2.94 -17.40
N ALA A 11 8.02 -2.26 -17.75
CA ALA A 11 7.99 -1.35 -18.91
C ALA A 11 8.99 -0.20 -18.73
N TYR A 12 9.07 0.38 -17.53
CA TYR A 12 10.06 1.40 -17.18
C TYR A 12 11.50 0.86 -17.27
N LEU A 13 11.80 -0.31 -16.70
CA LEU A 13 13.12 -0.92 -16.69
C LEU A 13 13.59 -1.32 -18.11
N ILE A 14 12.69 -1.79 -18.97
CA ILE A 14 12.98 -2.09 -20.38
C ILE A 14 13.28 -0.78 -21.14
N LEU A 15 12.44 0.25 -21.00
CA LEU A 15 12.66 1.55 -21.64
C LEU A 15 13.97 2.21 -21.18
N PHE A 16 14.25 2.19 -19.87
CA PHE A 16 15.46 2.78 -19.30
C PHE A 16 16.72 2.00 -19.65
N GLY A 17 16.64 0.68 -19.58
CA GLY A 17 17.75 -0.19 -19.92
C GLY A 17 18.11 -0.12 -21.41
N LEU A 18 17.12 -0.19 -22.30
CA LEU A 18 17.34 0.02 -23.73
C LEU A 18 17.92 1.42 -24.01
N ALA A 19 17.39 2.47 -23.37
CA ALA A 19 17.94 3.82 -23.52
C ALA A 19 19.39 3.94 -23.03
N ALA A 20 19.77 3.26 -21.95
CA ALA A 20 21.12 3.24 -21.40
C ALA A 20 22.10 2.40 -22.25
N VAL A 21 21.66 1.25 -22.76
CA VAL A 21 22.44 0.40 -23.68
C VAL A 21 22.72 1.13 -24.98
N VAL A 22 21.67 1.66 -25.60
CA VAL A 22 21.75 2.51 -26.81
C VAL A 22 22.69 3.69 -26.53
N TRP A 23 22.64 4.30 -25.35
CA TRP A 23 23.52 5.43 -25.01
C TRP A 23 25.00 5.04 -24.83
N CYS A 24 25.31 3.93 -24.15
CA CYS A 24 26.70 3.51 -23.96
C CYS A 24 27.32 2.93 -25.23
N TRP A 25 26.53 2.26 -26.08
CA TRP A 25 26.97 1.74 -27.37
C TRP A 25 27.09 2.82 -28.45
N LEU A 26 26.13 3.75 -28.52
CA LEU A 26 26.08 4.80 -29.55
C LEU A 26 26.67 6.13 -29.07
N GLY A 27 27.23 6.16 -27.86
CA GLY A 27 27.77 7.34 -27.18
C GLY A 27 28.96 8.03 -27.85
N ARG A 28 29.30 7.68 -29.09
CA ARG A 28 30.26 8.44 -29.91
C ARG A 28 29.76 8.88 -31.27
N HIS A 29 28.77 8.25 -31.90
CA HIS A 29 28.39 8.61 -33.27
C HIS A 29 26.87 8.43 -33.52
N SER A 30 26.17 9.55 -33.70
CA SER A 30 25.13 9.68 -34.75
C SER A 30 23.72 9.09 -34.58
N PHE A 31 23.05 9.17 -33.42
CA PHE A 31 21.57 9.01 -33.39
C PHE A 31 20.78 10.32 -33.34
N GLY A 32 21.36 11.37 -32.74
CA GLY A 32 20.74 12.70 -32.69
C GLY A 32 20.63 13.39 -34.06
N ALA A 33 21.38 12.92 -35.06
CA ALA A 33 21.28 13.37 -36.45
C ALA A 33 20.16 12.64 -37.21
N ILE A 34 19.88 11.38 -36.88
CA ILE A 34 18.88 10.55 -37.56
C ILE A 34 17.46 10.96 -37.11
N THR A 35 17.25 11.19 -35.80
CA THR A 35 15.95 11.65 -35.28
C THR A 35 15.61 13.10 -35.68
N ARG A 36 16.62 13.95 -35.85
CA ARG A 36 16.45 15.32 -36.36
C ARG A 36 16.18 15.34 -37.88
N ARG A 37 16.74 14.39 -38.65
CA ARG A 37 16.44 14.20 -40.09
C ARG A 37 15.03 13.65 -40.35
N LEU A 38 14.53 12.75 -39.50
CA LEU A 38 13.17 12.20 -39.60
C LEU A 38 12.07 13.21 -39.20
N THR A 39 12.41 14.25 -38.42
CA THR A 39 11.43 15.27 -37.97
C THR A 39 11.47 16.57 -38.77
N THR A 40 12.49 16.81 -39.60
CA THR A 40 12.66 18.11 -40.29
C THR A 40 12.71 18.08 -41.82
N GLY A 41 12.60 16.91 -42.47
CA GLY A 41 12.24 16.81 -43.89
C GLY A 41 13.10 17.59 -44.90
N LYS A 42 14.35 17.95 -44.58
CA LYS A 42 15.23 18.68 -45.51
C LYS A 42 16.43 17.84 -45.94
N HIS A 43 16.48 17.52 -47.23
CA HIS A 43 17.65 16.96 -47.92
C HIS A 43 18.68 18.07 -48.15
N GLY A 44 19.83 17.95 -47.50
CA GLY A 44 21.01 18.77 -47.74
C GLY A 44 22.25 17.88 -47.76
N THR A 45 23.07 18.04 -48.78
CA THR A 45 24.29 17.29 -49.09
C THR A 45 25.34 17.33 -47.96
N PRO A 46 26.18 16.28 -47.82
CA PRO A 46 27.11 16.16 -46.70
C PRO A 46 28.35 17.03 -46.97
N THR A 47 28.42 18.22 -46.38
CA THR A 47 29.70 18.94 -46.28
C THR A 47 30.50 18.36 -45.12
N THR A 48 31.58 17.68 -45.51
CA THR A 48 32.65 17.14 -44.67
C THR A 48 33.33 18.25 -43.88
N ARG A 49 32.90 18.46 -42.63
CA ARG A 49 33.74 19.07 -41.60
C ARG A 49 33.45 18.38 -40.27
N GLU A 50 34.00 17.19 -40.12
CA GLU A 50 34.00 16.44 -38.87
C GLU A 50 34.71 17.25 -37.77
N ARG A 51 33.93 17.96 -36.95
CA ARG A 51 34.42 18.51 -35.69
C ARG A 51 34.62 17.36 -34.71
N ARG A 52 35.87 16.90 -34.61
CA ARG A 52 36.39 16.12 -33.47
C ARG A 52 36.22 16.95 -32.20
N VAL A 53 35.54 16.39 -31.20
CA VAL A 53 35.35 17.00 -29.88
C VAL A 53 35.78 16.00 -28.81
N THR A 54 36.87 16.31 -28.13
CA THR A 54 37.40 15.74 -26.87
C THR A 54 38.12 16.91 -26.18
N ASP A 55 38.05 17.24 -24.88
CA ASP A 55 37.46 16.68 -23.65
C ASP A 55 37.30 17.86 -22.64
N ARG A 56 36.60 17.60 -21.52
CA ARG A 56 36.35 18.33 -20.24
C ARG A 56 34.83 18.27 -20.00
N SER A 57 34.30 17.55 -19.01
CA SER A 57 34.76 17.34 -17.65
C SER A 57 34.29 15.97 -17.12
N GLN A 58 35.21 15.17 -16.56
CA GLN A 58 34.84 14.23 -15.50
C GLN A 58 34.53 15.06 -14.24
N VAL A 59 33.47 15.88 -14.25
CA VAL A 59 32.90 16.31 -12.97
C VAL A 59 32.41 15.03 -12.31
N ARG A 60 33.13 14.54 -11.30
CA ARG A 60 32.57 13.59 -10.34
C ARG A 60 31.26 14.19 -9.88
N MET A 61 30.14 13.66 -10.35
CA MET A 61 28.84 14.13 -9.93
C MET A 61 28.65 13.62 -8.51
N PRO A 62 28.63 14.48 -7.47
CA PRO A 62 28.52 14.03 -6.09
C PRO A 62 27.25 13.20 -5.86
N LEU A 63 26.19 13.47 -6.64
CA LEU A 63 24.96 12.68 -6.63
C LEU A 63 25.15 11.23 -7.13
N VAL A 64 26.09 11.00 -8.07
CA VAL A 64 26.45 9.65 -8.52
C VAL A 64 27.18 8.89 -7.42
N THR A 65 28.04 9.55 -6.65
CA THR A 65 28.67 8.94 -5.46
C THR A 65 27.62 8.52 -4.43
N VAL A 66 26.67 9.42 -4.10
CA VAL A 66 25.56 9.10 -3.19
C VAL A 66 24.75 7.91 -3.70
N TRP A 67 24.46 7.87 -5.01
CA TRP A 67 23.75 6.75 -5.62
C TRP A 67 24.52 5.42 -5.54
N VAL A 68 25.83 5.41 -5.83
CA VAL A 68 26.67 4.22 -5.71
C VAL A 68 26.75 3.73 -4.27
N LEU A 69 26.87 4.63 -3.29
CA LEU A 69 26.83 4.27 -1.87
C LEU A 69 25.46 3.70 -1.48
N GLY A 70 24.37 4.24 -2.04
CA GLY A 70 23.02 3.68 -1.87
C GLY A 70 22.89 2.26 -2.44
N LEU A 71 23.43 2.02 -3.65
CA LEU A 71 23.48 0.68 -4.24
C LEU A 71 24.30 -0.29 -3.38
N ALA A 72 25.45 0.15 -2.86
CA ALA A 72 26.29 -0.65 -1.98
C ALA A 72 25.58 -1.00 -0.66
N LEU A 73 24.88 -0.04 -0.05
CA LEU A 73 24.07 -0.26 1.16
C LEU A 73 22.97 -1.30 0.92
N VAL A 74 22.17 -1.13 -0.14
CA VAL A 74 21.07 -2.07 -0.45
C VAL A 74 21.62 -3.43 -0.90
N GLY A 75 22.77 -3.46 -1.59
CA GLY A 75 23.49 -4.69 -1.91
C GLY A 75 23.97 -5.44 -0.67
N LEU A 76 24.53 -4.73 0.31
CA LEU A 76 24.93 -5.32 1.60
C LEU A 76 23.75 -5.98 2.33
N GLN A 77 22.54 -5.45 2.17
CA GLN A 77 21.35 -6.01 2.84
C GLN A 77 20.98 -7.43 2.39
N ILE A 78 21.36 -7.84 1.17
CA ILE A 78 20.98 -9.14 0.57
C ILE A 78 22.13 -10.14 0.53
N VAL A 79 23.36 -9.74 0.86
CA VAL A 79 24.51 -10.64 0.91
C VAL A 79 24.43 -11.48 2.19
N PRO A 80 24.58 -12.82 2.12
CA PRO A 80 24.71 -13.65 3.31
C PRO A 80 25.97 -13.28 4.09
N LEU A 81 25.82 -12.96 5.37
CA LEU A 81 26.91 -12.55 6.25
C LEU A 81 27.17 -13.60 7.34
N PRO A 82 28.43 -13.75 7.82
CA PRO A 82 28.73 -14.50 9.03
C PRO A 82 27.97 -13.95 10.24
N ALA A 83 27.49 -14.83 11.12
CA ALA A 83 26.70 -14.47 12.30
C ALA A 83 27.32 -13.35 13.19
N PRO A 84 28.64 -13.29 13.43
CA PRO A 84 29.23 -12.19 14.22
C PRO A 84 29.09 -10.82 13.58
N ILE A 85 29.18 -10.74 12.24
CA ILE A 85 29.02 -9.47 11.50
C ILE A 85 27.54 -9.09 11.48
N LEU A 86 26.67 -10.06 11.23
CA LEU A 86 25.23 -9.85 11.20
C LEU A 86 24.69 -9.36 12.54
N ASN A 87 25.15 -9.94 13.66
CA ASN A 87 24.76 -9.52 15.01
C ASN A 87 25.25 -8.10 15.39
N ARG A 88 26.35 -7.62 14.79
CA ARG A 88 26.79 -6.22 14.97
C ARG A 88 25.94 -5.24 14.17
N LEU A 89 25.56 -5.61 12.95
CA LEU A 89 24.78 -4.74 12.06
C LEU A 89 23.28 -4.76 12.37
N SER A 90 22.76 -5.89 12.86
CA SER A 90 21.35 -6.12 13.19
C SER A 90 21.23 -6.95 14.49
N PRO A 91 21.49 -6.35 15.66
CA PRO A 91 21.59 -7.07 16.94
C PRO A 91 20.28 -7.71 17.44
N ASN A 92 19.14 -7.31 16.87
CA ASN A 92 17.83 -7.85 17.27
C ASN A 92 17.41 -9.06 16.41
N LEU A 93 18.09 -9.32 15.30
CA LEU A 93 17.70 -10.36 14.35
C LEU A 93 17.71 -11.76 14.99
N THR A 94 18.79 -12.11 15.69
CA THR A 94 18.92 -13.40 16.41
C THR A 94 17.93 -13.53 17.56
N LYS A 95 17.61 -12.42 18.23
CA LYS A 95 16.58 -12.39 19.28
C LYS A 95 15.17 -12.59 18.72
N ASP A 96 14.92 -12.08 17.52
CA ASP A 96 13.62 -12.16 16.87
C ASP A 96 13.38 -13.51 16.18
N LEU A 97 14.45 -14.28 15.86
CA LEU A 97 14.39 -15.54 15.09
C LEU A 97 15.08 -16.76 15.77
N PRO A 98 14.92 -17.03 17.07
CA PRO A 98 15.68 -18.07 17.76
C PRO A 98 15.52 -19.48 17.19
N ILE A 99 14.38 -19.83 16.59
CA ILE A 99 14.20 -21.19 16.04
C ILE A 99 15.17 -21.48 14.88
N TRP A 100 15.63 -20.46 14.17
CA TRP A 100 16.54 -20.59 13.04
C TRP A 100 17.96 -21.02 13.44
N ASP A 101 18.31 -20.85 14.71
CA ASP A 101 19.62 -21.23 15.25
C ASP A 101 19.56 -22.52 16.08
N THR A 102 18.44 -23.26 16.01
CA THR A 102 18.26 -24.53 16.73
C THR A 102 18.42 -25.74 15.81
N PRO A 103 18.82 -26.92 16.32
CA PRO A 103 18.80 -28.18 15.55
C PRO A 103 17.43 -28.47 14.94
N ALA A 104 16.36 -28.13 15.66
CA ALA A 104 14.98 -28.22 15.18
C ALA A 104 14.74 -27.38 13.91
N GLY A 105 15.22 -26.14 13.92
CA GLY A 105 15.21 -25.26 12.75
C GLY A 105 15.90 -25.92 11.56
N ALA A 106 17.08 -26.49 11.77
CA ALA A 106 17.86 -27.14 10.72
C ALA A 106 17.14 -28.37 10.13
N GLU A 107 16.47 -29.20 10.95
CA GLU A 107 15.66 -30.33 10.45
C GLU A 107 14.47 -29.87 9.58
N MET A 108 13.92 -28.68 9.86
CA MET A 108 12.91 -28.04 9.02
C MET A 108 13.50 -27.33 7.80
N GLY A 109 14.82 -27.33 7.66
CA GLY A 109 15.55 -26.60 6.65
C GLY A 109 15.46 -25.08 6.81
N LEU A 110 15.35 -24.62 8.06
CA LEU A 110 15.48 -23.23 8.51
C LEU A 110 16.92 -23.02 9.03
N ASP A 111 17.90 -23.09 8.13
CA ASP A 111 19.33 -23.18 8.44
C ASP A 111 20.01 -21.83 8.77
N GLY A 112 19.54 -21.15 9.82
CA GLY A 112 20.08 -19.87 10.27
C GLY A 112 19.81 -18.72 9.30
N TRP A 113 19.16 -17.65 9.74
CA TRP A 113 18.94 -16.49 8.88
C TRP A 113 20.23 -15.66 8.73
N ARG A 114 20.74 -15.51 7.49
CA ARG A 114 22.08 -14.93 7.24
C ARG A 114 22.11 -13.56 6.56
N THR A 115 20.98 -12.96 6.23
CA THR A 115 20.94 -11.63 5.58
C THR A 115 20.44 -10.56 6.53
N ILE A 116 20.86 -9.31 6.33
CA ILE A 116 20.31 -8.16 7.06
C ILE A 116 18.84 -7.96 6.68
N SER A 117 18.52 -8.10 5.40
CA SER A 117 17.14 -8.02 4.93
C SER A 117 16.31 -9.18 5.46
N LEU A 118 15.11 -8.86 5.94
CA LEU A 118 14.06 -9.81 6.33
C LEU A 118 13.16 -10.23 5.14
N SER A 119 13.44 -9.71 3.93
CA SER A 119 12.84 -10.15 2.67
C SER A 119 13.82 -9.87 1.50
N PRO A 120 14.86 -10.71 1.32
CA PRO A 120 15.95 -10.44 0.38
C PRO A 120 15.48 -10.26 -1.06
N VAL A 121 14.43 -11.00 -1.45
CA VAL A 121 13.79 -10.92 -2.77
C VAL A 121 13.17 -9.54 -3.01
N GLU A 122 12.44 -9.00 -2.02
CA GLU A 122 11.87 -7.65 -2.13
C GLU A 122 12.97 -6.58 -2.11
N THR A 123 14.03 -6.78 -1.35
CA THR A 123 15.19 -5.88 -1.33
C THR A 123 15.94 -5.90 -2.67
N GLN A 124 16.08 -7.05 -3.32
CA GLN A 124 16.63 -7.16 -4.67
C GLN A 124 15.77 -6.42 -5.69
N ARG A 125 14.43 -6.53 -5.58
CA ARG A 125 13.51 -5.75 -6.43
C ARG A 125 13.66 -4.24 -6.19
N GLY A 126 13.85 -3.83 -4.95
CA GLY A 126 14.18 -2.45 -4.58
C GLY A 126 15.52 -1.97 -5.16
N LEU A 127 16.55 -2.81 -5.11
CA LEU A 127 17.87 -2.55 -5.68
C LEU A 127 17.81 -2.32 -7.19
N VAL A 128 17.05 -3.14 -7.91
CA VAL A 128 16.81 -3.00 -9.35
C VAL A 128 16.13 -1.66 -9.69
N LEU A 129 15.21 -1.20 -8.86
CA LEU A 129 14.57 0.11 -9.05
C LEU A 129 15.53 1.26 -8.79
N LEU A 130 16.34 1.18 -7.71
CA LEU A 130 17.36 2.18 -7.41
C LEU A 130 18.41 2.27 -8.53
N LEU A 131 18.82 1.12 -9.08
CA LEU A 131 19.69 1.04 -10.25
C LEU A 131 19.04 1.69 -11.48
N GLY A 132 17.78 1.36 -11.77
CA GLY A 132 17.02 1.93 -12.88
C GLY A 132 16.87 3.45 -12.81
N TYR A 133 16.57 4.01 -11.64
CA TYR A 133 16.47 5.46 -11.46
C TYR A 133 17.81 6.18 -11.62
N GLY A 134 18.91 5.60 -11.11
CA GLY A 134 20.23 6.17 -11.33
C GLY A 134 20.69 6.09 -12.78
N MET A 135 20.37 5.01 -13.48
CA MET A 135 20.61 4.91 -14.93
C MET A 135 19.80 5.93 -15.72
N LEU A 136 18.52 6.12 -15.40
CA LEU A 136 17.71 7.19 -15.98
C LEU A 136 18.32 8.57 -15.74
N PHE A 137 18.71 8.87 -14.50
CA PHE A 137 19.38 10.12 -14.14
C PHE A 137 20.62 10.36 -15.01
N LEU A 138 21.51 9.36 -15.10
CA LEU A 138 22.74 9.43 -15.89
C LEU A 138 22.47 9.66 -17.38
N VAL A 139 21.49 8.95 -17.95
CA VAL A 139 21.09 9.11 -19.35
C VAL A 139 20.59 10.52 -19.59
N VAL A 140 19.69 11.03 -18.74
CA VAL A 140 19.05 12.34 -18.93
C VAL A 140 20.06 13.46 -18.75
N VAL A 141 20.87 13.45 -17.68
CA VAL A 141 21.90 14.49 -17.44
C VAL A 141 22.86 14.59 -18.62
N ARG A 142 23.24 13.45 -19.23
CA ARG A 142 24.14 13.45 -20.38
C ARG A 142 23.45 13.80 -21.71
N ARG A 143 22.14 13.59 -21.83
CA ARG A 143 21.34 13.95 -23.01
C ARG A 143 21.05 15.44 -23.10
N LEU A 144 20.88 16.09 -21.96
CA LEU A 144 20.64 17.52 -21.85
C LEU A 144 21.96 18.26 -22.15
N LYS A 145 22.18 18.69 -23.40
CA LYS A 145 23.43 19.36 -23.81
C LYS A 145 23.41 20.86 -23.55
N GLY A 146 22.25 21.50 -23.66
CA GLY A 146 22.09 22.93 -23.41
C GLY A 146 20.72 23.32 -22.86
N TRP A 147 20.50 24.63 -22.67
CA TRP A 147 19.26 25.18 -22.12
C TRP A 147 18.00 24.86 -22.93
N ASN A 148 18.14 24.69 -24.25
CA ASN A 148 17.02 24.27 -25.11
C ASN A 148 16.55 22.85 -24.79
N ASP A 149 17.46 21.92 -24.47
CA ASP A 149 17.08 20.56 -24.10
C ASP A 149 16.35 20.55 -22.75
N ILE A 150 16.79 21.41 -21.81
CA ILE A 150 16.11 21.58 -20.51
C ILE A 150 14.71 22.19 -20.73
N ARG A 151 14.57 23.17 -21.64
CA ARG A 151 13.26 23.72 -22.04
C ARG A 151 12.33 22.63 -22.58
N ASP A 152 12.82 21.78 -23.47
CA ASP A 152 12.01 20.71 -24.07
C ASP A 152 11.62 19.66 -23.04
N LEU A 153 12.49 19.38 -22.06
CA LEU A 153 12.12 18.56 -20.91
C LEU A 153 10.99 19.20 -20.09
N MET A 154 11.04 20.52 -19.81
CA MET A 154 9.93 21.20 -19.11
C MET A 154 8.62 21.09 -19.90
N ARG A 155 8.67 21.20 -21.24
CA ARG A 155 7.50 21.01 -22.11
C ARG A 155 6.93 19.61 -22.02
N LEU A 156 7.81 18.59 -22.03
CA LEU A 156 7.40 17.20 -21.90
C LEU A 156 6.72 16.93 -20.54
N LEU A 157 7.29 17.45 -19.44
CA LEU A 157 6.70 17.31 -18.11
C LEU A 157 5.33 17.99 -18.01
N ALA A 158 5.20 19.19 -18.57
CA ALA A 158 3.94 19.92 -18.64
C ALA A 158 2.88 19.15 -19.45
N LEU A 159 3.26 18.63 -20.62
CA LEU A 159 2.37 17.82 -21.46
C LEU A 159 1.93 16.53 -20.75
N ALA A 160 2.85 15.86 -20.06
CA ALA A 160 2.53 14.67 -19.26
C ALA A 160 1.48 14.99 -18.19
N GLY A 161 1.59 16.13 -17.51
CA GLY A 161 0.60 16.61 -16.54
C GLY A 161 -0.80 16.78 -17.16
N VAL A 162 -0.88 17.47 -18.29
CA VAL A 162 -2.15 17.72 -19.01
C VAL A 162 -2.79 16.42 -19.49
N VAL A 163 -2.01 15.54 -20.14
CA VAL A 163 -2.52 14.24 -20.63
C VAL A 163 -3.04 13.39 -19.47
N MET A 164 -2.31 13.35 -18.36
CA MET A 164 -2.71 12.56 -17.19
C MET A 164 -3.93 13.15 -16.48
N ALA A 165 -4.07 14.49 -16.46
CA ALA A 165 -5.28 15.16 -15.99
C ALA A 165 -6.50 14.82 -16.87
N LEU A 166 -6.35 14.84 -18.20
CA LEU A 166 -7.40 14.40 -19.14
C LEU A 166 -7.80 12.95 -18.86
N ILE A 167 -6.84 12.02 -18.82
CA ILE A 167 -7.11 10.60 -18.54
C ILE A 167 -7.83 10.44 -17.20
N GLY A 168 -7.40 11.15 -16.16
CA GLY A 168 -8.01 11.09 -14.84
C GLY A 168 -9.46 11.56 -14.82
N ILE A 169 -9.75 12.69 -15.47
CA ILE A 169 -11.10 13.24 -15.58
C ILE A 169 -11.98 12.32 -16.43
N SER A 170 -11.50 11.90 -17.61
CA SER A 170 -12.23 10.98 -18.48
C SER A 170 -12.53 9.66 -17.79
N GLN A 171 -11.57 9.07 -17.06
CA GLN A 171 -11.81 7.83 -16.32
C GLN A 171 -12.87 8.00 -15.23
N ARG A 172 -12.99 9.18 -14.61
CA ARG A 172 -14.00 9.44 -13.58
C ARG A 172 -15.40 9.59 -14.17
N PHE A 173 -15.55 10.30 -15.28
CA PHE A 173 -16.87 10.66 -15.82
C PHE A 173 -17.36 9.73 -16.94
N LEU A 174 -16.45 9.04 -17.62
CA LEU A 174 -16.75 8.12 -18.73
C LEU A 174 -16.33 6.68 -18.38
N GLY A 175 -16.15 6.37 -17.09
CA GLY A 175 -15.66 5.09 -16.61
C GLY A 175 -16.73 4.00 -16.54
N ASN A 176 -16.31 2.74 -16.57
CA ASN A 176 -17.13 1.54 -16.38
C ASN A 176 -16.83 0.81 -15.05
N GLY A 177 -16.36 1.55 -14.03
CA GLY A 177 -15.89 0.98 -12.76
C GLY A 177 -14.51 0.32 -12.81
N LYS A 178 -13.85 0.30 -13.98
CA LYS A 178 -12.50 -0.29 -14.16
C LYS A 178 -11.44 0.79 -14.41
N TYR A 179 -10.23 0.56 -13.89
CA TYR A 179 -9.07 1.40 -14.20
C TYR A 179 -8.70 1.26 -15.68
N LEU A 180 -8.51 2.40 -16.36
CA LEU A 180 -8.28 2.48 -17.79
C LEU A 180 -9.27 1.62 -18.60
N TRP A 181 -10.54 1.56 -18.19
CA TRP A 181 -11.64 0.79 -18.80
C TRP A 181 -11.49 -0.73 -18.84
N VAL A 182 -10.32 -1.28 -18.51
CA VAL A 182 -10.00 -2.70 -18.72
C VAL A 182 -9.79 -3.46 -17.42
N TYR A 183 -9.31 -2.80 -16.35
CA TYR A 183 -8.84 -3.50 -15.15
C TYR A 183 -9.65 -3.26 -13.89
N SER A 184 -10.11 -4.36 -13.29
CA SER A 184 -10.74 -4.38 -11.97
C SER A 184 -9.68 -4.59 -10.88
N HIS A 185 -9.59 -3.67 -9.93
CA HIS A 185 -8.70 -3.82 -8.77
C HIS A 185 -9.47 -4.47 -7.60
N PRO A 186 -8.91 -5.46 -6.88
CA PRO A 186 -9.65 -6.22 -5.86
C PRO A 186 -10.25 -5.38 -4.72
N PHE A 187 -9.58 -4.27 -4.36
CA PHE A 187 -9.92 -3.48 -3.18
C PHE A 187 -10.36 -2.04 -3.46
N ARG A 188 -10.28 -1.56 -4.70
CA ARG A 188 -10.44 -0.13 -5.02
C ARG A 188 -11.11 0.05 -6.37
N THR A 189 -11.97 1.07 -6.48
CA THR A 189 -12.57 1.50 -7.74
C THR A 189 -12.08 2.90 -8.12
N PRO A 190 -12.15 3.25 -9.42
CA PRO A 190 -11.82 4.60 -9.88
C PRO A 190 -12.95 5.62 -9.62
N ASP A 191 -14.14 5.17 -9.22
CA ASP A 191 -15.36 5.99 -9.25
C ASP A 191 -15.51 6.97 -8.09
N ASN A 192 -14.64 6.92 -7.07
CA ASN A 192 -14.77 7.74 -5.87
C ASN A 192 -13.94 9.05 -5.90
N ALA A 193 -12.91 9.16 -6.76
CA ALA A 193 -12.15 10.39 -6.98
C ALA A 193 -11.46 10.38 -8.36
N VAL A 194 -10.98 11.53 -8.82
CA VAL A 194 -10.07 11.57 -9.98
C VAL A 194 -8.71 11.03 -9.58
N LYS A 195 -8.27 9.95 -10.26
CA LYS A 195 -7.00 9.26 -9.95
C LYS A 195 -6.16 8.90 -11.18
N GLY A 196 -6.72 8.98 -12.39
CA GLY A 196 -6.08 8.41 -13.58
C GLY A 196 -5.68 6.94 -13.35
N PRO A 197 -4.52 6.48 -13.87
CA PRO A 197 -4.08 5.10 -13.69
C PRO A 197 -3.56 4.79 -12.27
N PHE A 198 -3.58 5.75 -11.34
CA PHE A 198 -3.11 5.53 -9.97
C PHE A 198 -4.20 4.92 -9.10
N ILE A 199 -3.82 3.96 -8.27
CA ILE A 199 -4.75 3.32 -7.32
C ILE A 199 -5.13 4.32 -6.20
N ASN A 200 -4.15 5.11 -5.75
CA ASN A 200 -4.30 6.13 -4.71
C ASN A 200 -4.37 7.54 -5.32
N GLN A 201 -5.38 8.30 -4.92
CA GLN A 201 -5.60 9.69 -5.33
C GLN A 201 -4.48 10.64 -4.88
N ASN A 202 -3.83 10.36 -3.75
CA ASN A 202 -2.67 11.14 -3.29
C ASN A 202 -1.53 11.08 -4.30
N HIS A 203 -1.22 9.88 -4.81
CA HIS A 203 -0.12 9.66 -5.75
C HIS A 203 -0.36 10.36 -7.08
N PHE A 204 -1.61 10.35 -7.56
CA PHE A 204 -2.00 11.15 -8.72
C PHE A 204 -1.83 12.65 -8.45
N GLY A 205 -2.25 13.12 -7.27
CA GLY A 205 -2.02 14.49 -6.82
C GLY A 205 -0.54 14.90 -6.79
N SER A 206 0.35 14.03 -6.30
CA SER A 206 1.80 14.25 -6.33
C SER A 206 2.32 14.37 -7.75
N PHE A 207 1.86 13.49 -8.65
CA PHE A 207 2.21 13.56 -10.07
C PHE A 207 1.82 14.90 -10.68
N LEU A 208 0.57 15.35 -10.46
CA LEU A 208 0.10 16.65 -10.93
C LEU A 208 0.93 17.81 -10.34
N ALA A 209 1.24 17.78 -9.04
CA ALA A 209 2.06 18.79 -8.38
C ALA A 209 3.47 18.93 -9.03
N LEU A 210 4.11 17.81 -9.38
CA LEU A 210 5.42 17.81 -10.04
C LEU A 210 5.37 18.36 -11.47
N THR A 211 4.20 18.35 -12.13
CA THR A 211 4.00 18.88 -13.49
C THR A 211 3.44 20.32 -13.52
N LEU A 212 2.97 20.83 -12.38
CA LEU A 212 2.38 22.17 -12.29
C LEU A 212 3.40 23.29 -12.53
N ALA A 213 4.56 23.23 -11.87
CA ALA A 213 5.59 24.25 -12.04
C ALA A 213 6.13 24.35 -13.49
N PRO A 214 6.36 23.23 -14.21
CA PRO A 214 6.59 23.26 -15.65
C PRO A 214 5.48 23.98 -16.46
N LEU A 215 4.21 23.77 -16.15
CA LEU A 215 3.08 24.46 -16.81
C LEU A 215 3.07 25.96 -16.51
N LEU A 216 3.30 26.36 -15.25
CA LEU A 216 3.42 27.77 -14.86
C LEU A 216 4.59 28.45 -15.57
N TYR A 217 5.71 27.74 -15.73
CA TYR A 217 6.85 28.20 -16.52
C TYR A 217 6.46 28.44 -17.99
N LEU A 218 5.76 27.52 -18.66
CA LEU A 218 5.33 27.71 -20.05
C LEU A 218 4.33 28.86 -20.23
N TRP A 219 3.49 29.10 -19.23
CA TRP A 219 2.62 30.26 -19.19
C TRP A 219 3.42 31.57 -19.11
N CYS A 220 4.46 31.61 -18.28
CA CYS A 220 5.36 32.74 -18.14
C CYS A 220 6.22 33.00 -19.39
N PHE A 221 6.65 31.94 -20.09
CA PHE A 221 7.66 31.99 -21.16
C PHE A 221 7.18 31.39 -22.49
N GLN A 222 6.02 31.85 -22.97
CA GLN A 222 5.52 31.55 -24.33
C GLN A 222 6.57 31.91 -25.41
N PRO A 223 6.78 31.08 -26.45
CA PRO A 223 7.71 31.40 -27.53
C PRO A 223 7.26 32.69 -28.26
N VAL A 224 8.23 33.58 -28.51
CA VAL A 224 8.07 34.77 -29.37
C VAL A 224 8.63 34.37 -30.75
N GLY A 225 7.92 34.71 -31.83
CA GLY A 225 8.31 34.35 -33.19
C GLY A 225 9.67 34.92 -33.62
N PRO A 226 10.28 34.38 -34.70
CA PRO A 226 11.69 34.57 -35.05
C PRO A 226 12.16 36.01 -35.36
N HIS A 227 11.28 37.01 -35.37
CA HIS A 227 11.61 38.39 -35.74
C HIS A 227 11.22 39.44 -34.68
N GLY A 228 10.96 39.04 -33.43
CA GLY A 228 10.52 39.99 -32.38
C GLY A 228 9.12 40.60 -32.61
N VAL A 229 8.57 40.45 -33.83
CA VAL A 229 7.17 40.64 -34.15
C VAL A 229 6.38 39.56 -33.43
N ARG A 230 5.53 39.98 -32.48
CA ARG A 230 4.42 39.13 -32.04
C ARG A 230 3.66 38.74 -33.31
N VAL A 231 3.63 37.47 -33.67
CA VAL A 231 2.74 37.01 -34.73
C VAL A 231 1.33 37.36 -34.28
N ALA A 232 0.79 38.45 -34.83
CA ALA A 232 -0.58 38.86 -34.64
C ALA A 232 -1.45 37.80 -35.31
N GLY A 233 -1.83 36.78 -34.54
CA GLY A 233 -2.56 35.62 -35.06
C GLY A 233 -2.31 34.31 -34.31
N THR A 234 -1.13 34.10 -33.70
CA THR A 234 -0.80 32.84 -33.00
C THR A 234 -0.75 33.01 -31.48
N ARG A 235 -1.77 33.64 -30.90
CA ARG A 235 -2.19 33.14 -29.58
C ARG A 235 -2.61 31.69 -29.84
N PRO A 236 -2.21 30.67 -29.06
CA PRO A 236 -2.98 29.44 -29.01
C PRO A 236 -4.38 29.81 -28.51
N ARG A 237 -5.23 30.27 -29.41
CA ARG A 237 -6.66 30.49 -29.22
C ARG A 237 -7.26 29.11 -29.47
N GLY A 238 -7.39 28.34 -28.41
CA GLY A 238 -7.85 26.95 -28.46
C GLY A 238 -7.35 26.11 -27.28
N TRP A 239 -7.70 24.82 -27.28
CA TRP A 239 -7.42 23.87 -26.20
C TRP A 239 -5.92 23.61 -25.93
N THR A 240 -5.01 24.14 -26.75
CA THR A 240 -3.54 23.98 -26.62
C THR A 240 -2.87 25.07 -25.78
N SER A 241 -3.61 26.05 -25.27
CA SER A 241 -3.06 27.09 -24.38
C SER A 241 -2.61 26.50 -23.03
N PRO A 242 -1.44 26.87 -22.49
CA PRO A 242 -1.04 26.44 -21.15
C PRO A 242 -1.96 26.95 -20.04
N VAL A 243 -2.79 27.97 -20.29
CA VAL A 243 -3.84 28.39 -19.36
C VAL A 243 -4.92 27.30 -19.24
N VAL A 244 -5.31 26.71 -20.36
CA VAL A 244 -6.27 25.58 -20.38
C VAL A 244 -5.64 24.36 -19.69
N GLY A 245 -4.37 24.08 -19.98
CA GLY A 245 -3.62 23.00 -19.32
C GLY A 245 -3.51 23.18 -17.81
N LEU A 246 -3.23 24.41 -17.35
CA LEU A 246 -3.20 24.74 -15.92
C LEU A 246 -4.58 24.59 -15.28
N GLY A 247 -5.63 25.14 -15.91
CA GLY A 247 -7.00 24.99 -15.43
C GLY A 247 -7.41 23.51 -15.31
N LEU A 248 -7.10 22.71 -16.32
CA LEU A 248 -7.36 21.28 -16.31
C LEU A 248 -6.61 20.55 -15.19
N VAL A 249 -5.30 20.80 -15.03
CA VAL A 249 -4.50 20.17 -13.98
C VAL A 249 -4.97 20.59 -12.59
N SER A 250 -5.34 21.85 -12.39
CA SER A 250 -5.90 22.34 -11.13
C SER A 250 -7.26 21.72 -10.83
N VAL A 251 -8.16 21.61 -11.82
CA VAL A 251 -9.45 20.92 -11.66
C VAL A 251 -9.25 19.45 -11.34
N ALA A 252 -8.38 18.75 -12.07
CA ALA A 252 -8.05 17.36 -11.80
C ALA A 252 -7.48 17.16 -10.38
N ALA A 253 -6.62 18.08 -9.92
CA ALA A 253 -6.07 18.07 -8.57
C ALA A 253 -7.15 18.27 -7.49
N LEU A 254 -8.11 19.18 -7.70
CA LEU A 254 -9.23 19.40 -6.79
C LEU A 254 -10.14 18.18 -6.72
N LEU A 255 -10.44 17.55 -7.86
CA LEU A 255 -11.28 16.36 -7.96
C LEU A 255 -10.60 15.08 -7.42
N THR A 256 -9.35 15.15 -6.96
CA THR A 256 -8.74 14.06 -6.18
C THR A 256 -9.33 13.92 -4.79
N PHE A 257 -10.02 14.96 -4.27
CA PHE A 257 -10.55 15.04 -2.91
C PHE A 257 -9.53 14.70 -1.81
N SER A 258 -8.23 14.91 -2.08
CA SER A 258 -7.15 14.69 -1.12
C SER A 258 -6.55 16.00 -0.61
N ARG A 259 -6.57 16.16 0.72
CA ARG A 259 -5.92 17.29 1.41
C ARG A 259 -4.42 17.32 1.14
N GLY A 260 -3.74 16.17 1.21
CA GLY A 260 -2.31 16.05 0.96
C GLY A 260 -1.93 16.39 -0.48
N ALA A 261 -2.72 15.93 -1.45
CA ALA A 261 -2.56 16.28 -2.86
C ALA A 261 -2.69 17.79 -3.09
N ALA A 262 -3.79 18.38 -2.62
CA ALA A 262 -4.06 19.81 -2.81
C ALA A 262 -3.01 20.70 -2.13
N LEU A 263 -2.62 20.37 -0.90
CA LEU A 263 -1.54 21.08 -0.19
C LEU A 263 -0.22 21.01 -0.96
N THR A 264 0.12 19.85 -1.51
CA THR A 264 1.36 19.68 -2.29
C THR A 264 1.34 20.48 -3.58
N VAL A 265 0.21 20.49 -4.30
CA VAL A 265 0.00 21.34 -5.49
C VAL A 265 0.13 22.82 -5.12
N GLY A 266 -0.44 23.22 -3.97
CA GLY A 266 -0.29 24.57 -3.41
C GLY A 266 1.16 24.93 -3.09
N VAL A 267 1.93 24.03 -2.46
CA VAL A 267 3.36 24.22 -2.18
C VAL A 267 4.16 24.37 -3.48
N ALA A 268 3.92 23.52 -4.49
CA ALA A 268 4.58 23.63 -5.79
C ALA A 268 4.31 25.00 -6.44
N ALA A 269 3.04 25.44 -6.43
CA ALA A 269 2.64 26.75 -6.96
C ALA A 269 3.29 27.89 -6.17
N ALA A 270 3.19 27.89 -4.85
CA ALA A 270 3.72 28.94 -3.98
C ALA A 270 5.23 29.10 -4.14
N VAL A 271 6.00 28.01 -4.09
CA VAL A 271 7.45 28.06 -4.29
C VAL A 271 7.79 28.64 -5.66
N PHE A 272 7.16 28.18 -6.74
CA PHE A 272 7.44 28.70 -8.08
C PHE A 272 7.07 30.19 -8.20
N LEU A 273 5.88 30.60 -7.74
CA LEU A 273 5.39 31.97 -7.88
C LEU A 273 6.19 32.97 -7.04
N VAL A 274 6.57 32.61 -5.81
CA VAL A 274 7.43 33.45 -4.95
C VAL A 274 8.81 33.65 -5.59
N LEU A 275 9.42 32.58 -6.11
CA LEU A 275 10.71 32.68 -6.81
C LEU A 275 10.57 33.45 -8.13
N ALA A 276 9.46 33.28 -8.86
CA ALA A 276 9.21 34.02 -10.08
C ALA A 276 8.99 35.51 -9.81
N TRP A 277 8.38 35.87 -8.69
CA TRP A 277 8.23 37.25 -8.24
C TRP A 277 9.57 37.86 -7.81
N ARG A 278 10.29 37.19 -6.91
CA ARG A 278 11.61 37.65 -6.42
C ARG A 278 12.66 37.78 -7.52
N GLY A 279 12.67 36.86 -8.49
CA GLY A 279 13.58 36.90 -9.63
C GLY A 279 13.13 37.83 -10.75
N SER A 280 12.06 38.61 -10.58
CA SER A 280 11.43 39.45 -11.61
C SER A 280 11.11 38.68 -12.90
N LEU A 281 10.79 37.38 -12.76
CA LEU A 281 10.58 36.42 -13.85
C LEU A 281 9.18 36.53 -14.49
N LEU A 282 8.25 37.32 -13.93
CA LEU A 282 6.85 37.44 -14.38
C LEU A 282 6.57 38.56 -15.40
N GLY A 283 7.36 39.64 -15.44
CA GLY A 283 7.25 40.70 -16.46
C GLY A 283 5.86 41.37 -16.44
N ARG A 284 5.31 41.73 -17.62
CA ARG A 284 3.97 42.36 -17.74
C ARG A 284 2.80 41.44 -17.33
N ARG A 285 3.05 40.17 -16.99
CA ARG A 285 2.03 39.21 -16.54
C ARG A 285 1.85 39.20 -15.02
N GLY A 286 2.51 40.13 -14.29
CA GLY A 286 2.36 40.35 -12.85
C GLY A 286 0.90 40.42 -12.35
N PRO A 287 -0.07 41.02 -13.05
CA PRO A 287 -1.48 41.00 -12.63
C PRO A 287 -2.15 39.61 -12.73
N GLY A 288 -1.60 38.67 -13.49
CA GLY A 288 -2.06 37.26 -13.48
C GLY A 288 -1.54 36.49 -12.26
N LEU A 289 -0.50 36.99 -11.59
CA LEU A 289 0.06 36.42 -10.36
C LEU A 289 -0.96 36.45 -9.21
N SER A 290 -1.73 37.55 -9.10
CA SER A 290 -2.80 37.66 -8.10
C SER A 290 -3.92 36.66 -8.36
N GLY A 291 -4.26 36.38 -9.62
CA GLY A 291 -5.22 35.33 -9.98
C GLY A 291 -4.76 33.92 -9.61
N TRP A 292 -3.47 33.60 -9.76
CA TRP A 292 -2.92 32.29 -9.37
C TRP A 292 -2.63 32.16 -7.88
N LEU A 293 -2.23 33.23 -7.20
CA LEU A 293 -2.20 33.29 -5.75
C LEU A 293 -3.60 33.12 -5.18
N LEU A 294 -4.60 33.80 -5.76
CA LEU A 294 -6.00 33.64 -5.40
C LEU A 294 -6.48 32.20 -5.67
N LEU A 295 -6.12 31.58 -6.81
CA LEU A 295 -6.46 30.18 -7.06
C LEU A 295 -5.75 29.23 -6.08
N GLY A 296 -4.48 29.48 -5.75
CA GLY A 296 -3.73 28.71 -4.75
C GLY A 296 -4.37 28.82 -3.37
N VAL A 297 -4.80 30.02 -2.98
CA VAL A 297 -5.57 30.28 -1.76
C VAL A 297 -6.95 29.64 -1.83
N VAL A 298 -7.66 29.69 -2.96
CA VAL A 298 -8.97 29.05 -3.14
C VAL A 298 -8.84 27.53 -3.06
N VAL A 299 -7.81 26.94 -3.68
CA VAL A 299 -7.51 25.49 -3.58
C VAL A 299 -7.19 25.13 -2.12
N LEU A 300 -6.38 25.94 -1.43
CA LEU A 300 -6.04 25.74 -0.02
C LEU A 300 -7.29 25.83 0.87
N THR A 301 -8.09 26.88 0.72
CA THR A 301 -9.31 27.16 1.48
C THR A 301 -10.40 26.14 1.21
N LEU A 302 -10.64 25.74 -0.04
CA LEU A 302 -11.60 24.67 -0.38
C LEU A 302 -11.15 23.29 0.14
N SER A 303 -9.83 23.04 0.19
CA SER A 303 -9.29 21.78 0.71
C SER A 303 -9.32 21.68 2.24
N VAL A 304 -9.24 22.82 2.93
CA VAL A 304 -9.32 22.92 4.39
C VAL A 304 -10.78 23.04 4.88
N TYR A 305 -11.61 23.85 4.22
CA TYR A 305 -12.97 24.20 4.68
C TYR A 305 -14.11 23.71 3.76
N GLY A 306 -13.93 23.69 2.44
CA GLY A 306 -15.01 23.52 1.46
C GLY A 306 -15.59 22.11 1.32
N ALA A 307 -14.96 21.09 1.92
CA ALA A 307 -15.38 19.71 1.74
C ALA A 307 -16.27 19.18 2.86
N GLU A 308 -16.54 19.94 3.94
CA GLU A 308 -17.27 19.42 5.10
C GLU A 308 -18.77 19.11 4.87
N PRO A 309 -19.53 19.90 4.08
CA PRO A 309 -20.94 19.58 3.75
C PRO A 309 -21.08 18.36 2.84
N LEU A 310 -20.24 18.23 1.80
CA LEU A 310 -20.18 17.06 0.91
C LEU A 310 -19.65 15.81 1.63
N ARG A 311 -18.73 15.99 2.60
CA ARG A 311 -18.22 14.92 3.48
C ARG A 311 -19.28 14.39 4.43
N ARG A 312 -20.22 15.20 4.92
CA ARG A 312 -21.29 14.71 5.81
C ARG A 312 -22.28 13.79 5.07
N GLN A 313 -22.64 14.11 3.83
CA GLN A 313 -23.48 13.24 2.99
C GLN A 313 -22.75 11.97 2.50
N LEU A 314 -21.41 11.97 2.43
CA LEU A 314 -20.62 10.79 2.08
C LEU A 314 -20.18 9.97 3.31
N ARG A 315 -20.09 10.55 4.51
CA ARG A 315 -19.79 9.86 5.78
C ARG A 315 -20.88 8.86 6.16
N THR A 316 -22.14 9.14 5.81
CA THR A 316 -23.27 8.21 6.02
C THR A 316 -23.25 7.03 5.05
N LEU A 317 -22.49 7.11 3.95
CA LEU A 317 -22.33 6.03 2.96
C LEU A 317 -20.94 5.35 3.04
N THR A 318 -19.95 6.00 3.67
CA THR A 318 -18.55 5.52 3.74
C THR A 318 -17.91 5.92 5.08
N GLY A 319 -17.95 5.03 6.08
CA GLY A 319 -17.39 5.23 7.42
C GLY A 319 -15.86 5.35 7.54
N ASP A 320 -15.12 5.59 6.45
CA ASP A 320 -13.69 5.24 6.34
C ASP A 320 -12.68 6.38 6.65
N MET A 321 -13.07 7.66 6.56
CA MET A 321 -12.05 8.75 6.54
C MET A 321 -11.45 9.13 7.91
N SER A 322 -12.22 9.09 9.00
CA SER A 322 -11.67 9.32 10.36
C SER A 322 -10.77 8.17 10.80
N GLN A 323 -11.15 6.94 10.45
CA GLN A 323 -10.37 5.73 10.71
C GLN A 323 -9.01 5.75 10.01
N MET A 324 -8.91 6.33 8.81
CA MET A 324 -7.64 6.41 8.08
C MET A 324 -6.62 7.37 8.72
N SER A 325 -7.09 8.46 9.34
CA SER A 325 -6.19 9.40 10.03
C SER A 325 -5.68 8.84 11.36
N SER A 326 -6.55 8.17 12.13
CA SER A 326 -6.12 7.45 13.33
C SER A 326 -5.19 6.29 12.96
N ALA A 327 -5.47 5.57 11.87
CA ALA A 327 -4.62 4.49 11.38
C ALA A 327 -3.19 4.94 11.05
N ARG A 328 -3.01 6.13 10.48
CA ARG A 328 -1.67 6.69 10.24
C ARG A 328 -0.93 7.03 11.53
N ALA A 329 -1.62 7.63 12.49
CA ALA A 329 -1.01 7.98 13.78
C ALA A 329 -0.56 6.72 14.54
N GLU A 330 -1.41 5.69 14.59
CA GLU A 330 -1.08 4.39 15.18
C GLU A 330 0.06 3.70 14.44
N LEU A 331 0.05 3.73 13.11
CA LEU A 331 1.14 3.21 12.29
C LEU A 331 2.46 3.91 12.60
N TRP A 332 2.49 5.25 12.63
CA TRP A 332 3.72 6.00 12.94
C TRP A 332 4.22 5.73 14.36
N HIS A 333 3.33 5.56 15.32
CA HIS A 333 3.69 5.14 16.67
C HIS A 333 4.29 3.73 16.69
N ALA A 334 3.72 2.79 15.94
CA ALA A 334 4.27 1.44 15.77
C ALA A 334 5.66 1.47 15.10
N LEU A 335 5.83 2.27 14.05
CA LEU A 335 7.13 2.44 13.36
C LEU A 335 8.17 3.12 14.25
N GLY A 336 7.76 4.03 15.13
CA GLY A 336 8.63 4.61 16.15
C GLY A 336 9.19 3.58 17.13
N LYS A 337 8.42 2.52 17.43
CA LYS A 337 8.88 1.37 18.24
C LYS A 337 9.76 0.40 17.44
N ALA A 338 9.48 0.23 16.14
CA ALA A 338 10.22 -0.67 15.27
C ALA A 338 11.61 -0.13 14.89
N THR A 339 11.70 1.16 14.57
CA THR A 339 12.89 1.81 13.99
C THR A 339 14.17 1.64 14.82
N PRO A 340 14.16 1.80 16.17
CA PRO A 340 15.36 1.62 16.99
C PRO A 340 15.99 0.23 16.86
N LYS A 341 15.20 -0.80 16.49
CA LYS A 341 15.72 -2.16 16.32
C LYS A 341 16.55 -2.36 15.06
N PHE A 342 16.42 -1.46 14.08
CA PHE A 342 17.04 -1.53 12.75
C PHE A 342 17.81 -0.25 12.40
N LEU A 343 18.28 0.50 13.40
CA LEU A 343 18.68 1.90 13.23
C LEU A 343 19.86 2.12 12.27
N LEU A 344 20.83 1.22 12.20
CA LEU A 344 22.07 1.46 11.44
C LEU A 344 21.87 1.30 9.93
N VAL A 345 21.53 0.08 9.50
CA VAL A 345 21.44 -0.34 8.09
C VAL A 345 20.02 -0.69 7.66
N GLY A 346 19.03 -0.56 8.55
CA GLY A 346 17.63 -0.88 8.26
C GLY A 346 17.32 -2.37 8.26
N SER A 347 16.05 -2.68 8.02
CA SER A 347 15.51 -4.05 7.97
C SER A 347 15.49 -4.64 6.55
N GLY A 348 15.96 -3.90 5.54
CA GLY A 348 15.90 -4.25 4.11
C GLY A 348 14.90 -3.41 3.32
N VAL A 349 15.25 -2.97 2.10
CA VAL A 349 14.28 -2.31 1.21
C VAL A 349 13.10 -3.23 0.91
N GLY A 350 11.88 -2.72 0.99
CA GLY A 350 10.64 -3.45 0.75
C GLY A 350 10.12 -4.29 1.93
N THR A 351 10.78 -4.29 3.08
CA THR A 351 10.38 -5.12 4.23
C THR A 351 9.33 -4.49 5.13
N HIS A 352 9.01 -3.19 4.97
CA HIS A 352 8.04 -2.49 5.82
C HIS A 352 6.77 -3.32 6.07
N ARG A 353 6.19 -3.83 4.98
CA ARG A 353 4.93 -4.57 4.98
C ARG A 353 4.97 -5.86 5.81
N GLU A 354 6.16 -6.41 6.05
CA GLU A 354 6.38 -7.58 6.89
C GLU A 354 6.79 -7.23 8.33
N VAL A 355 7.38 -6.05 8.54
CA VAL A 355 7.93 -5.62 9.84
C VAL A 355 6.87 -4.93 10.69
N TYR A 356 6.11 -3.98 10.14
CA TYR A 356 5.13 -3.19 10.90
C TYR A 356 4.11 -4.03 11.70
N PRO A 357 3.62 -5.21 11.24
CA PRO A 357 2.61 -5.98 11.97
C PRO A 357 3.09 -6.51 13.32
N GLN A 358 4.40 -6.56 13.57
CA GLN A 358 4.96 -6.90 14.89
C GLN A 358 4.68 -5.83 15.95
N TYR A 359 4.48 -4.59 15.52
CA TYR A 359 4.43 -3.41 16.40
C TYR A 359 3.07 -2.71 16.40
N LEU A 360 2.14 -3.15 15.55
CA LEU A 360 0.82 -2.54 15.38
C LEU A 360 -0.26 -3.46 15.98
N PRO A 361 -0.82 -3.11 17.16
CA PRO A 361 -1.83 -3.94 17.83
C PRO A 361 -3.17 -3.98 17.10
N THR A 362 -3.52 -2.88 16.42
CA THR A 362 -4.79 -2.70 15.73
C THR A 362 -4.75 -3.39 14.36
N GLN A 363 -5.78 -4.19 14.08
CA GLN A 363 -5.96 -4.80 12.78
C GLN A 363 -6.90 -3.94 11.92
N TYR A 364 -6.45 -3.64 10.70
CA TYR A 364 -7.26 -2.94 9.71
C TYR A 364 -7.68 -3.91 8.62
N ALA A 365 -8.89 -3.71 8.08
CA ALA A 365 -9.41 -4.51 6.96
C ALA A 365 -8.55 -4.40 5.68
N VAL A 366 -7.77 -3.32 5.57
CA VAL A 366 -6.84 -3.09 4.47
C VAL A 366 -5.41 -3.11 5.01
N GLU A 367 -4.56 -3.85 4.32
CA GLU A 367 -3.15 -3.92 4.67
C GLU A 367 -2.40 -2.62 4.35
N LEU A 368 -1.56 -2.18 5.30
CA LEU A 368 -0.76 -0.97 5.18
C LEU A 368 0.55 -1.29 4.47
N THR A 369 0.54 -1.15 3.14
CA THR A 369 1.69 -1.57 2.32
C THR A 369 2.96 -0.75 2.55
N HIS A 370 2.83 0.51 2.99
CA HIS A 370 3.93 1.45 3.21
C HIS A 370 3.63 2.29 4.46
N ALA A 371 4.65 3.00 4.98
CA ALA A 371 4.61 3.78 6.21
C ALA A 371 3.72 5.04 6.15
N GLU A 372 3.13 5.36 4.99
CA GLU A 372 2.43 6.63 4.75
C GLU A 372 3.30 7.86 5.09
N ASN A 373 4.64 7.69 5.05
CA ASN A 373 5.66 8.71 5.27
C ASN A 373 6.97 8.19 4.66
N GLY A 374 7.49 8.87 3.63
CA GLY A 374 8.68 8.47 2.90
C GLY A 374 9.96 8.45 3.76
N TYR A 375 10.08 9.35 4.74
CA TYR A 375 11.23 9.41 5.64
C TYR A 375 11.24 8.25 6.63
N LEU A 376 10.10 7.96 7.27
CA LEU A 376 9.96 6.80 8.15
C LEU A 376 10.15 5.49 7.40
N GLN A 377 9.64 5.38 6.17
CA GLN A 377 9.85 4.22 5.33
C GLN A 377 11.35 4.00 5.06
N VAL A 378 12.06 5.02 4.58
CA VAL A 378 13.50 4.93 4.28
C VAL A 378 14.30 4.64 5.54
N LEU A 379 13.96 5.27 6.67
CA LEU A 379 14.63 5.04 7.95
C LEU A 379 14.45 3.60 8.45
N LEU A 380 13.25 3.03 8.35
CA LEU A 380 13.00 1.63 8.72
C LEU A 380 13.74 0.64 7.82
N GLU A 381 13.73 0.90 6.51
CA GLU A 381 14.20 -0.06 5.51
C GLU A 381 15.71 0.02 5.24
N THR A 382 16.32 1.20 5.41
CA THR A 382 17.75 1.45 5.11
C THR A 382 18.54 2.05 6.27
N GLY A 383 17.89 2.30 7.40
CA GLY A 383 18.53 2.86 8.59
C GLY A 383 18.91 4.33 8.43
N ALA A 384 19.60 4.86 9.43
CA ALA A 384 20.10 6.22 9.47
C ALA A 384 21.09 6.49 8.32
N ILE A 385 21.86 5.48 7.89
CA ILE A 385 22.80 5.61 6.77
C ILE A 385 22.05 5.90 5.48
N GLY A 386 21.01 5.12 5.15
CA GLY A 386 20.23 5.34 3.94
C GLY A 386 19.41 6.64 3.97
N LEU A 387 18.87 7.02 5.14
CA LEU A 387 18.23 8.32 5.30
C LEU A 387 19.23 9.48 5.08
N LEU A 388 20.44 9.39 5.63
CA LEU A 388 21.49 10.41 5.44
C LEU A 388 21.90 10.52 3.96
N LEU A 389 22.06 9.41 3.25
CA LEU A 389 22.34 9.38 1.82
C LEU A 389 21.21 10.07 1.02
N LEU A 390 19.96 9.77 1.34
CA LEU A 390 18.80 10.40 0.71
C LEU A 390 18.80 11.92 0.93
N LEU A 391 18.98 12.38 2.18
CA LEU A 391 19.01 13.81 2.51
C LEU A 391 20.19 14.53 1.84
N THR A 392 21.34 13.88 1.76
CA THR A 392 22.52 14.40 1.04
C THR A 392 22.23 14.53 -0.46
N GLY A 393 21.57 13.54 -1.05
CA GLY A 393 21.13 13.59 -2.45
C GLY A 393 20.20 14.77 -2.71
N TRP A 394 19.19 14.97 -1.86
CA TRP A 394 18.28 16.11 -1.93
C TRP A 394 19.00 17.45 -1.76
N ALA A 395 19.93 17.56 -0.81
CA ALA A 395 20.73 18.77 -0.60
C ALA A 395 21.54 19.14 -1.86
N ILE A 396 22.12 18.14 -2.55
CA ILE A 396 22.83 18.36 -3.82
C ILE A 396 21.87 18.86 -4.91
N VAL A 397 20.68 18.26 -5.04
CA VAL A 397 19.67 18.66 -6.04
C VAL A 397 19.18 20.08 -5.78
N VAL A 398 18.81 20.40 -4.55
CA VAL A 398 18.34 21.74 -4.14
C VAL A 398 19.43 22.78 -4.38
N ARG A 399 20.68 22.50 -3.96
CA ARG A 399 21.81 23.40 -4.21
C ARG A 399 22.07 23.63 -5.70
N SER A 400 21.93 22.58 -6.51
CA SER A 400 22.10 22.67 -7.98
C SER A 400 21.01 23.53 -8.61
N ALA A 401 19.74 23.31 -8.23
CA ALA A 401 18.61 24.11 -8.69
C ALA A 401 18.70 25.57 -8.24
N TRP A 402 19.13 25.81 -6.99
CA TRP A 402 19.39 27.14 -6.45
C TRP A 402 20.49 27.87 -7.22
N LYS A 403 21.60 27.17 -7.53
CA LYS A 403 22.68 27.74 -8.35
C LYS A 403 22.16 28.20 -9.72
N VAL A 404 21.32 27.39 -10.37
CA VAL A 404 20.66 27.76 -11.64
C VAL A 404 19.78 29.00 -11.48
N TYR A 405 18.94 29.02 -10.45
CA TYR A 405 18.04 30.15 -10.19
C TYR A 405 18.80 31.47 -9.99
N CYS A 406 19.90 31.46 -9.23
CA CYS A 406 20.66 32.67 -8.91
C CYS A 406 21.60 33.12 -10.05
N HIS A 407 22.27 32.18 -10.72
CA HIS A 407 23.43 32.50 -11.56
C HIS A 407 23.23 32.20 -13.05
N ALA A 408 22.09 31.64 -13.48
CA ALA A 408 21.87 31.41 -14.89
C ALA A 408 21.82 32.73 -15.69
N PRO A 409 22.41 32.76 -16.91
CA PRO A 409 22.59 34.00 -17.67
C PRO A 409 21.26 34.55 -18.18
N ALA A 410 20.36 33.67 -18.63
CA ALA A 410 19.06 34.04 -19.15
C ALA A 410 17.98 33.96 -18.07
N ARG A 411 17.05 34.93 -18.07
CA ARG A 411 15.86 34.95 -17.22
C ARG A 411 15.05 33.64 -17.30
N GLU A 412 14.90 33.12 -18.51
CA GLU A 412 14.19 31.85 -18.74
C GLU A 412 14.91 30.66 -18.11
N ALA A 413 16.24 30.63 -18.16
CA ALA A 413 17.05 29.61 -17.51
C ALA A 413 16.95 29.68 -15.97
N ARG A 414 16.91 30.88 -15.39
CA ARG A 414 16.63 31.08 -13.96
C ARG A 414 15.25 30.52 -13.58
N ALA A 415 14.25 30.70 -14.44
CA ALA A 415 12.91 30.14 -14.24
C ALA A 415 12.91 28.61 -14.24
N MET A 416 13.72 27.95 -15.07
CA MET A 416 13.90 26.48 -15.01
C MET A 416 14.49 26.04 -13.67
N GLY A 417 15.40 26.82 -13.08
CA GLY A 417 15.88 26.63 -11.71
C GLY A 417 14.76 26.70 -10.67
N ALA A 418 13.86 27.69 -10.80
CA ALA A 418 12.67 27.82 -9.95
C ALA A 418 11.70 26.64 -10.10
N VAL A 419 11.52 26.10 -11.32
CA VAL A 419 10.72 24.88 -11.54
C VAL A 419 11.32 23.70 -10.78
N CYS A 420 12.63 23.51 -10.85
CA CYS A 420 13.30 22.41 -10.14
C CYS A 420 13.18 22.54 -8.62
N LEU A 421 13.28 23.76 -8.07
CA LEU A 421 13.07 24.05 -6.65
C LEU A 421 11.63 23.77 -6.22
N ALA A 422 10.64 24.17 -7.02
CA ALA A 422 9.23 23.89 -6.76
C ALA A 422 8.93 22.38 -6.77
N GLY A 423 9.49 21.63 -7.73
CA GLY A 423 9.37 20.18 -7.77
C GLY A 423 10.05 19.48 -6.59
N ALA A 424 11.23 19.95 -6.17
CA ALA A 424 11.91 19.47 -4.97
C ALA A 424 11.06 19.72 -3.71
N GLY A 425 10.53 20.93 -3.55
CA GLY A 425 9.64 21.29 -2.45
C GLY A 425 8.39 20.42 -2.41
N ALA A 426 7.74 20.20 -3.55
CA ALA A 426 6.56 19.33 -3.66
C ALA A 426 6.87 17.87 -3.26
N SER A 427 7.97 17.30 -3.76
CA SER A 427 8.37 15.92 -3.47
C SER A 427 8.76 15.72 -2.00
N LEU A 428 9.56 16.62 -1.43
CA LEU A 428 9.96 16.60 -0.02
C LEU A 428 8.77 16.78 0.92
N PHE A 429 7.86 17.70 0.60
CA PHE A 429 6.68 18.00 1.41
C PHE A 429 5.67 16.85 1.41
N HIS A 430 5.28 16.34 0.23
CA HIS A 430 4.30 15.24 0.17
C HIS A 430 4.84 13.98 0.86
N SER A 431 6.15 13.74 0.80
CA SER A 431 6.78 12.59 1.46
C SER A 431 6.69 12.62 2.99
N MET A 432 6.28 13.73 3.61
CA MET A 432 6.01 13.80 5.05
C MET A 432 4.71 13.09 5.45
N ALA A 433 3.78 12.90 4.52
CA ALA A 433 2.46 12.33 4.77
C ALA A 433 2.04 11.26 3.74
N ASP A 434 2.97 10.85 2.87
CA ASP A 434 2.81 9.77 1.90
C ASP A 434 4.20 9.21 1.50
N PHE A 435 4.22 8.14 0.71
CA PHE A 435 5.42 7.38 0.29
C PHE A 435 5.73 7.56 -1.20
N VAL A 436 5.60 8.79 -1.71
CA VAL A 436 5.66 9.10 -3.14
C VAL A 436 6.94 8.68 -3.86
N TRP A 437 8.05 8.52 -3.13
CA TRP A 437 9.33 8.03 -3.68
C TRP A 437 9.29 6.55 -4.07
N TYR A 438 8.36 5.77 -3.52
CA TYR A 438 8.15 4.36 -3.87
C TYR A 438 7.17 4.19 -5.04
N ILE A 439 6.60 5.30 -5.54
CA ILE A 439 5.68 5.31 -6.68
C ILE A 439 6.46 5.63 -7.96
N PRO A 440 6.58 4.67 -8.91
CA PRO A 440 7.50 4.84 -10.02
C PRO A 440 7.25 6.05 -10.91
N ALA A 441 5.99 6.39 -11.17
CA ALA A 441 5.64 7.56 -11.97
C ALA A 441 6.09 8.87 -11.29
N CYS A 442 5.86 9.02 -9.98
CA CYS A 442 6.26 10.21 -9.22
C CYS A 442 7.78 10.31 -9.09
N MET A 443 8.44 9.19 -8.81
CA MET A 443 9.90 9.15 -8.68
C MET A 443 10.59 9.43 -10.03
N THR A 444 10.03 8.96 -11.14
CA THR A 444 10.54 9.27 -12.48
C THR A 444 10.55 10.78 -12.75
N LEU A 445 9.43 11.49 -12.50
CA LEU A 445 9.39 12.95 -12.66
C LEU A 445 10.38 13.65 -11.73
N THR A 446 10.51 13.16 -10.50
CA THR A 446 11.48 13.68 -9.53
C THR A 446 12.92 13.54 -10.04
N VAL A 447 13.28 12.38 -10.60
CA VAL A 447 14.60 12.12 -11.20
C VAL A 447 14.85 13.02 -12.42
N LEU A 448 13.84 13.24 -13.28
CA LEU A 448 13.95 14.13 -14.44
C LEU A 448 14.23 15.58 -14.03
N LEU A 449 13.53 16.08 -13.00
CA LEU A 449 13.76 17.42 -12.45
C LEU A 449 15.13 17.52 -11.76
N ALA A 450 15.55 16.48 -11.03
CA ALA A 450 16.89 16.42 -10.44
C ALA A 450 18.00 16.45 -11.51
N ALA A 451 17.82 15.71 -12.61
CA ALA A 451 18.73 15.72 -13.75
C ALA A 451 18.81 17.12 -14.41
N ALA A 452 17.66 17.79 -14.59
CA ALA A 452 17.61 19.15 -15.10
C ALA A 452 18.35 20.14 -14.17
N ALA A 453 18.15 20.04 -12.86
CA ALA A 453 18.81 20.88 -11.87
C ALA A 453 20.35 20.72 -11.90
N VAL A 454 20.82 19.46 -11.84
CA VAL A 454 22.26 19.16 -11.87
C VAL A 454 22.88 19.61 -13.18
N ARG A 455 22.25 19.30 -14.32
CA ARG A 455 22.80 19.69 -15.62
C ARG A 455 22.79 21.21 -15.81
N GLY A 456 21.70 21.89 -15.44
CA GLY A 456 21.64 23.34 -15.48
C GLY A 456 22.77 23.97 -14.65
N SER A 457 23.07 23.42 -13.47
CA SER A 457 24.13 23.94 -12.59
C SER A 457 25.54 23.82 -13.19
N GLN A 458 25.75 22.82 -14.07
CA GLN A 458 26.98 22.64 -14.85
C GLN A 458 27.05 23.65 -15.98
N LEU A 459 25.96 23.84 -16.73
CA LEU A 459 25.88 24.86 -17.78
C LEU A 459 26.14 26.29 -17.26
N VAL A 460 25.77 26.56 -16.01
CA VAL A 460 26.12 27.81 -15.32
C VAL A 460 27.61 27.89 -15.00
N ALA A 461 28.23 26.78 -14.60
CA ALA A 461 29.67 26.74 -14.26
C ALA A 461 30.57 26.90 -15.49
N ASP A 462 30.16 26.34 -16.62
CA ASP A 462 30.93 26.34 -17.87
C ASP A 462 31.01 27.73 -18.54
N GLY A 463 30.32 28.75 -18.00
CA GLY A 463 30.13 30.07 -18.61
C GLY A 463 31.22 31.12 -18.35
N HIS A 464 32.51 30.77 -18.20
CA HIS A 464 33.58 31.75 -17.95
C HIS A 464 34.93 31.59 -18.69
N GLU A 465 35.14 30.67 -19.66
CA GLU A 465 36.30 30.78 -20.56
C GLU A 465 36.22 29.81 -21.77
N PRO A 466 36.52 30.25 -23.01
CA PRO A 466 36.75 29.33 -24.13
C PRO A 466 38.16 28.73 -24.01
N ALA A 467 38.31 27.64 -23.27
CA ALA A 467 39.61 27.02 -23.06
C ALA A 467 40.10 26.23 -24.28
N SER A 468 41.39 26.46 -24.55
CA SER A 468 42.24 25.98 -25.63
C SER A 468 42.21 24.47 -25.89
N GLN A 469 42.38 24.15 -27.18
CA GLN A 469 42.43 22.81 -27.75
C GLN A 469 43.82 22.20 -27.51
N GLN A 470 43.91 21.04 -26.86
CA GLN A 470 45.11 20.20 -26.89
C GLN A 470 44.74 18.70 -27.08
N PRO A 471 45.53 17.90 -27.81
CA PRO A 471 45.17 16.54 -28.20
C PRO A 471 45.90 15.44 -27.39
N ALA A 472 45.16 14.46 -26.84
CA ALA A 472 45.55 13.05 -26.55
C ALA A 472 44.38 12.33 -25.80
N ALA A 473 44.11 11.02 -25.78
CA ALA A 473 44.59 9.79 -26.44
C ALA A 473 43.36 8.88 -26.67
N LEU A 474 43.26 8.23 -27.83
CA LEU A 474 42.00 7.66 -28.37
C LEU A 474 41.70 6.21 -27.93
N LEU A 475 42.73 5.38 -27.69
CA LEU A 475 42.59 3.93 -27.49
C LEU A 475 41.99 3.54 -26.13
N GLY A 476 42.46 4.13 -25.02
CA GLY A 476 41.96 3.81 -23.66
C GLY A 476 40.48 4.20 -23.43
N LYS A 477 39.95 5.14 -24.21
CA LYS A 477 38.56 5.64 -24.08
C LYS A 477 37.53 4.85 -24.91
N VAL A 478 37.95 4.08 -25.92
CA VAL A 478 37.07 3.17 -26.68
C VAL A 478 36.83 1.88 -25.90
N VAL A 479 37.87 1.35 -25.25
CA VAL A 479 37.78 0.16 -24.40
C VAL A 479 36.91 0.41 -23.17
N THR A 480 37.11 1.53 -22.47
CA THR A 480 36.28 1.93 -21.31
C THR A 480 34.83 2.25 -21.68
N GLY A 481 34.57 2.83 -22.86
CA GLY A 481 33.21 3.06 -23.37
C GLY A 481 32.47 1.76 -23.72
N ARG A 482 33.16 0.80 -24.36
CA ARG A 482 32.61 -0.53 -24.66
C ARG A 482 32.30 -1.31 -23.39
N LEU A 483 33.21 -1.31 -22.41
CA LEU A 483 33.00 -1.96 -21.11
C LEU A 483 31.81 -1.36 -20.35
N ALA A 484 31.66 -0.03 -20.35
CA ALA A 484 30.49 0.63 -19.76
C ALA A 484 29.18 0.27 -20.49
N GLY A 485 29.22 0.04 -21.81
CA GLY A 485 28.07 -0.42 -22.59
C GLY A 485 27.69 -1.86 -22.31
N VAL A 486 28.67 -2.75 -22.18
CA VAL A 486 28.45 -4.13 -21.76
C VAL A 486 27.88 -4.17 -20.33
N ALA A 487 28.43 -3.39 -19.40
CA ALA A 487 27.92 -3.31 -18.03
C ALA A 487 26.48 -2.77 -17.97
N ALA A 488 26.14 -1.73 -18.74
CA ALA A 488 24.78 -1.20 -18.83
C ALA A 488 23.80 -2.21 -19.44
N LEU A 489 24.24 -3.01 -20.42
CA LEU A 489 23.44 -4.09 -21.00
C LEU A 489 23.23 -5.22 -20.01
N ALA A 490 24.28 -5.68 -19.34
CA ALA A 490 24.19 -6.69 -18.29
C ALA A 490 23.25 -6.24 -17.16
N ALA A 491 23.40 -4.99 -16.70
CA ALA A 491 22.49 -4.38 -15.73
C ALA A 491 21.04 -4.38 -16.24
N THR A 492 20.80 -4.00 -17.50
CA THR A 492 19.46 -4.01 -18.10
C THR A 492 18.85 -5.40 -18.14
N VAL A 493 19.61 -6.40 -18.61
CA VAL A 493 19.18 -7.79 -18.67
C VAL A 493 18.85 -8.30 -17.28
N TRP A 494 19.69 -7.99 -16.29
CA TRP A 494 19.43 -8.36 -14.90
C TRP A 494 18.18 -7.69 -14.32
N MET A 495 17.99 -6.40 -14.55
CA MET A 495 16.78 -5.67 -14.13
C MET A 495 15.51 -6.28 -14.72
N VAL A 496 15.54 -6.66 -16.01
CA VAL A 496 14.41 -7.33 -16.69
C VAL A 496 14.18 -8.72 -16.11
N ALA A 497 15.24 -9.50 -15.88
CA ALA A 497 15.17 -10.83 -15.30
C ALA A 497 14.54 -10.82 -13.89
N VAL A 498 14.85 -9.83 -13.06
CA VAL A 498 14.26 -9.67 -11.72
C VAL A 498 12.81 -9.17 -11.77
N ALA A 499 12.46 -8.30 -12.73
CA ALA A 499 11.13 -7.69 -12.79
C ALA A 499 10.08 -8.55 -13.51
N LEU A 500 10.50 -9.46 -14.39
CA LEU A 500 9.59 -10.25 -15.23
C LEU A 500 8.77 -11.30 -14.45
N PRO A 501 9.35 -12.11 -13.54
CA PRO A 501 8.59 -13.06 -12.71
C PRO A 501 7.43 -12.41 -11.92
N PRO A 502 7.65 -11.37 -11.09
CA PRO A 502 6.55 -10.77 -10.32
C PRO A 502 5.50 -10.08 -11.22
N ALA A 503 5.89 -9.60 -12.40
CA ALA A 503 4.94 -9.03 -13.37
C ALA A 503 4.00 -10.10 -13.96
N ARG A 504 4.51 -11.32 -14.20
CA ARG A 504 3.71 -12.47 -14.66
C ARG A 504 2.82 -13.00 -13.54
N ALA A 505 3.40 -13.25 -12.35
CA ALA A 505 2.68 -13.74 -11.18
C ALA A 505 1.56 -12.78 -10.73
N GLY A 506 1.78 -11.46 -10.91
CA GLY A 506 0.83 -10.41 -10.59
C GLY A 506 -0.59 -10.62 -11.12
N ARG A 507 -0.73 -11.15 -12.34
CA ARG A 507 -2.04 -11.39 -12.97
C ARG A 507 -2.85 -12.45 -12.23
N HIS A 508 -2.19 -13.54 -11.83
CA HIS A 508 -2.83 -14.65 -11.12
C HIS A 508 -3.08 -14.28 -9.66
N TRP A 509 -2.15 -13.56 -9.03
CA TRP A 509 -2.29 -13.04 -7.68
C TRP A 509 -3.47 -12.07 -7.54
N ASP A 510 -3.64 -11.12 -8.47
CA ASP A 510 -4.75 -10.16 -8.41
C ASP A 510 -6.11 -10.86 -8.65
N ARG A 511 -6.17 -11.92 -9.48
CA ARG A 511 -7.37 -12.76 -9.64
C ARG A 511 -7.71 -13.55 -8.37
N TYR A 512 -6.71 -14.21 -7.77
CA TYR A 512 -6.88 -14.88 -6.48
C TYR A 512 -7.44 -13.92 -5.42
N LEU A 513 -6.88 -12.72 -5.28
CA LEU A 513 -7.36 -11.73 -4.32
C LEU A 513 -8.80 -11.29 -4.61
N ALA A 514 -9.14 -11.04 -5.87
CA ALA A 514 -10.50 -10.65 -6.23
C ALA A 514 -11.53 -11.73 -5.84
N MET A 515 -11.21 -13.00 -6.09
CA MET A 515 -12.07 -14.14 -5.74
C MET A 515 -12.14 -14.36 -4.23
N ALA A 516 -11.00 -14.33 -3.53
CA ALA A 516 -10.95 -14.53 -2.09
C ALA A 516 -11.72 -13.44 -1.33
N VAL A 517 -11.60 -12.18 -1.75
CA VAL A 517 -12.37 -11.07 -1.16
C VAL A 517 -13.87 -11.18 -1.46
N ALA A 518 -14.24 -11.60 -2.66
CA ALA A 518 -15.64 -11.83 -3.00
C ALA A 518 -16.23 -12.97 -2.15
N ALA A 519 -15.47 -14.03 -1.93
CA ALA A 519 -15.86 -15.16 -1.10
C ALA A 519 -15.98 -14.80 0.37
N ASP A 520 -15.02 -14.03 0.92
CA ASP A 520 -15.03 -13.59 2.33
C ASP A 520 -16.27 -12.72 2.65
N LYS A 521 -16.71 -11.90 1.70
CA LYS A 521 -17.96 -11.13 1.82
C LYS A 521 -19.22 -12.00 1.88
N LEU A 522 -19.19 -13.17 1.25
CA LEU A 522 -20.31 -14.12 1.24
C LEU A 522 -20.29 -15.01 2.48
N ALA A 523 -19.11 -15.51 2.86
CA ALA A 523 -18.89 -16.33 4.03
C ALA A 523 -17.48 -16.12 4.60
N PRO A 524 -17.34 -15.89 5.93
CA PRO A 524 -16.05 -15.67 6.57
C PRO A 524 -15.13 -16.91 6.60
N THR A 525 -15.62 -18.08 6.15
CA THR A 525 -14.80 -19.27 5.96
C THR A 525 -15.21 -19.95 4.67
N ILE A 526 -14.27 -20.06 3.75
CA ILE A 526 -14.48 -20.70 2.45
C ILE A 526 -14.46 -22.23 2.64
N THR A 527 -15.62 -22.86 2.54
CA THR A 527 -15.80 -24.32 2.64
C THR A 527 -16.01 -24.99 1.28
N ASP A 528 -16.37 -24.23 0.24
CA ASP A 528 -16.57 -24.77 -1.11
C ASP A 528 -15.26 -25.30 -1.72
N VAL A 529 -15.21 -26.63 -1.89
CA VAL A 529 -14.08 -27.37 -2.47
C VAL A 529 -13.76 -26.91 -3.90
N THR A 530 -14.75 -26.58 -4.72
CA THR A 530 -14.56 -26.14 -6.11
C THR A 530 -13.89 -24.76 -6.15
N LEU A 531 -14.37 -23.85 -5.29
CA LEU A 531 -13.74 -22.55 -5.12
C LEU A 531 -12.32 -22.68 -4.56
N LEU A 532 -12.08 -23.52 -3.56
CA LEU A 532 -10.74 -23.77 -3.01
C LEU A 532 -9.76 -24.31 -4.07
N LYS A 533 -10.19 -25.27 -4.90
CA LYS A 533 -9.40 -25.78 -6.04
C LYS A 533 -9.05 -24.67 -7.03
N THR A 534 -10.00 -23.77 -7.31
CA THR A 534 -9.79 -22.64 -8.23
C THR A 534 -8.81 -21.62 -7.65
N LEU A 535 -8.95 -21.29 -6.36
CA LEU A 535 -8.02 -20.42 -5.64
C LEU A 535 -6.61 -21.01 -5.62
N ALA A 536 -6.48 -22.32 -5.34
CA ALA A 536 -5.20 -23.03 -5.38
C ALA A 536 -4.57 -22.94 -6.77
N SER A 537 -5.32 -23.20 -7.84
CA SER A 537 -4.80 -23.12 -9.22
C SER A 537 -4.24 -21.75 -9.59
N HIS A 538 -4.90 -20.65 -9.18
CA HIS A 538 -4.35 -19.31 -9.40
C HIS A 538 -3.08 -19.06 -8.57
N LEU A 539 -3.01 -19.55 -7.34
CA LEU A 539 -1.82 -19.43 -6.50
C LEU A 539 -0.66 -20.27 -7.03
N GLU A 540 -0.92 -21.46 -7.58
CA GLU A 540 0.07 -22.30 -8.25
C GLU A 540 0.63 -21.62 -9.49
N GLN A 541 -0.23 -21.05 -10.33
CA GLN A 541 0.20 -20.27 -11.49
C GLN A 541 1.03 -19.05 -11.09
N ALA A 542 0.69 -18.40 -9.97
CA ALA A 542 1.49 -17.31 -9.42
C ALA A 542 2.87 -17.78 -8.94
N VAL A 543 2.95 -18.90 -8.21
CA VAL A 543 4.21 -19.49 -7.73
C VAL A 543 5.06 -20.05 -8.87
N ALA A 544 4.44 -20.63 -9.91
CA ALA A 544 5.14 -21.09 -11.10
C ALA A 544 5.74 -19.90 -11.89
N ALA A 545 5.03 -18.77 -11.93
CA ALA A 545 5.51 -17.56 -12.58
C ALA A 545 6.58 -16.80 -11.76
N ASP A 546 6.52 -16.87 -10.42
CA ASP A 546 7.44 -16.26 -9.47
C ASP A 546 7.68 -17.19 -8.27
N PRO A 547 8.66 -18.11 -8.38
CA PRO A 547 8.96 -19.07 -7.31
C PRO A 547 9.37 -18.42 -5.99
N ASP A 548 9.83 -17.17 -6.02
CA ASP A 548 10.31 -16.43 -4.85
C ASP A 548 9.20 -15.59 -4.19
N PHE A 549 7.94 -15.79 -4.58
CA PHE A 549 6.81 -15.05 -4.01
C PHE A 549 6.34 -15.66 -2.68
N ALA A 550 7.03 -15.29 -1.59
CA ALA A 550 6.78 -15.80 -0.22
C ALA A 550 5.30 -15.83 0.19
N ARG A 551 4.57 -14.73 -0.05
CA ARG A 551 3.16 -14.61 0.31
C ARG A 551 2.24 -15.51 -0.51
N SER A 552 2.54 -15.67 -1.80
CA SER A 552 1.77 -16.59 -2.64
C SER A 552 1.97 -18.02 -2.18
N ARG A 553 3.19 -18.39 -1.78
CA ARG A 553 3.47 -19.70 -1.15
C ARG A 553 2.72 -19.89 0.15
N LEU A 554 2.73 -18.91 1.05
CA LEU A 554 1.97 -19.01 2.30
C LEU A 554 0.47 -19.16 2.03
N ARG A 555 -0.11 -18.35 1.14
CA ARG A 555 -1.53 -18.47 0.79
C ARG A 555 -1.85 -19.80 0.13
N LEU A 556 -0.97 -20.32 -0.72
CA LEU A 556 -1.12 -21.66 -1.31
C LEU A 556 -1.09 -22.73 -0.23
N ALA A 557 -0.17 -22.64 0.73
CA ALA A 557 -0.11 -23.57 1.86
C ALA A 557 -1.40 -23.55 2.68
N SER A 558 -1.91 -22.37 3.06
CA SER A 558 -3.18 -22.25 3.78
C SER A 558 -4.36 -22.79 2.97
N THR A 559 -4.43 -22.50 1.66
CA THR A 559 -5.51 -23.00 0.80
C THR A 559 -5.46 -24.51 0.63
N ARG A 560 -4.27 -25.10 0.48
CA ARG A 560 -4.07 -26.55 0.41
C ARG A 560 -4.47 -27.24 1.71
N LEU A 561 -4.12 -26.68 2.87
CA LEU A 561 -4.54 -27.22 4.15
C LEU A 561 -6.07 -27.17 4.32
N ARG A 562 -6.71 -26.06 3.95
CA ARG A 562 -8.18 -25.96 3.96
C ARG A 562 -8.83 -26.98 3.02
N LEU A 563 -8.25 -27.18 1.83
CA LEU A 563 -8.73 -28.18 0.89
C LEU A 563 -8.61 -29.60 1.47
N PHE A 564 -7.50 -29.90 2.15
CA PHE A 564 -7.36 -31.17 2.89
C PHE A 564 -8.47 -31.34 3.92
N GLU A 565 -8.72 -30.34 4.76
CA GLU A 565 -9.75 -30.41 5.80
C GLU A 565 -11.16 -30.60 5.23
N GLN A 566 -11.53 -29.88 4.16
CA GLN A 566 -12.85 -30.04 3.55
C GLN A 566 -13.02 -31.40 2.88
N LEU A 567 -12.00 -31.88 2.15
CA LEU A 567 -12.03 -33.22 1.55
C LEU A 567 -12.11 -34.33 2.59
N GLN A 568 -11.49 -34.16 3.77
CA GLN A 568 -11.62 -35.12 4.86
C GLN A 568 -12.97 -35.08 5.56
N ARG A 569 -13.64 -33.92 5.61
CA ARG A 569 -15.01 -33.85 6.14
C ARG A 569 -16.01 -34.59 5.26
N GLU A 570 -15.78 -34.62 3.96
CA GLU A 570 -16.62 -35.28 2.96
C GLU A 570 -16.21 -36.74 2.67
N ALA A 571 -15.10 -37.22 3.27
CA ALA A 571 -14.59 -38.56 3.04
C ALA A 571 -15.47 -39.64 3.70
N GLU A 572 -15.44 -40.86 3.16
CA GLU A 572 -16.18 -42.02 3.72
C GLU A 572 -15.76 -42.34 5.16
N ASN A 573 -14.47 -42.15 5.48
CA ASN A 573 -13.94 -42.23 6.84
C ASN A 573 -13.33 -40.88 7.26
N PRO A 574 -14.13 -39.95 7.81
CA PRO A 574 -13.65 -38.62 8.18
C PRO A 574 -12.58 -38.68 9.26
N MET A 575 -11.36 -38.30 8.92
CA MET A 575 -10.28 -38.11 9.89
C MET A 575 -9.75 -36.67 9.82
N PRO A 576 -10.31 -35.75 10.63
CA PRO A 576 -9.83 -34.38 10.71
C PRO A 576 -8.35 -34.30 11.09
N LEU A 577 -7.69 -33.20 10.69
CA LEU A 577 -6.28 -32.96 10.97
C LEU A 577 -5.93 -33.11 12.45
N ALA A 578 -6.80 -32.62 13.34
CA ALA A 578 -6.61 -32.73 14.79
C ALA A 578 -6.51 -34.18 15.27
N HIS A 579 -7.37 -35.07 14.76
CA HIS A 579 -7.38 -36.49 15.13
C HIS A 579 -6.16 -37.23 14.56
N LEU A 580 -5.77 -36.93 13.32
CA LEU A 580 -4.55 -37.50 12.73
C LEU A 580 -3.31 -37.14 13.54
N ARG A 581 -3.24 -35.90 13.98
CA ARG A 581 -2.14 -35.38 14.77
C ARG A 581 -2.08 -36.06 16.15
N GLU A 582 -3.23 -36.23 16.80
CA GLU A 582 -3.32 -36.93 18.08
C GLU A 582 -2.96 -38.42 17.97
N ALA A 583 -3.47 -39.11 16.94
CA ALA A 583 -3.17 -40.51 16.67
C ALA A 583 -1.69 -40.73 16.30
N ALA A 584 -1.10 -39.83 15.52
CA ALA A 584 0.32 -39.86 15.21
C ALA A 584 1.18 -39.63 16.47
N ALA A 585 0.76 -38.70 17.33
CA ALA A 585 1.46 -38.40 18.58
C ALA A 585 1.41 -39.58 19.57
N SER A 586 0.28 -40.29 19.68
CA SER A 586 0.11 -41.44 20.58
C SER A 586 0.81 -42.71 20.09
N SER A 587 1.01 -42.87 18.78
CA SER A 587 1.60 -44.08 18.18
C SER A 587 3.08 -43.91 17.79
N ARG A 588 3.74 -42.86 18.28
CA ARG A 588 5.08 -42.44 17.84
C ARG A 588 6.13 -43.52 17.99
N ASP A 589 6.26 -44.09 19.19
CA ASP A 589 7.29 -45.08 19.50
C ASP A 589 7.08 -46.38 18.71
N ALA A 590 5.84 -46.63 18.26
CA ALA A 590 5.50 -47.79 17.45
C ALA A 590 5.91 -47.65 15.97
N PHE A 591 6.06 -46.43 15.44
CA PHE A 591 6.40 -46.24 14.01
C PHE A 591 7.89 -46.42 13.71
N GLY A 592 8.79 -46.15 14.66
CA GLY A 592 10.26 -46.26 14.51
C GLY A 592 10.92 -45.27 13.55
N SER A 593 10.23 -44.83 12.48
CA SER A 593 10.72 -43.88 11.47
C SER A 593 9.61 -42.94 10.99
N ILE A 594 10.00 -41.75 10.49
CA ILE A 594 9.05 -40.80 9.91
C ILE A 594 8.41 -41.31 8.62
N ASP A 595 9.13 -42.14 7.86
CA ASP A 595 8.62 -42.73 6.62
C ASP A 595 7.52 -43.76 6.89
N ALA A 596 7.67 -44.57 7.94
CA ALA A 596 6.63 -45.49 8.40
C ALA A 596 5.36 -44.74 8.86
N GLN A 597 5.53 -43.65 9.62
CA GLN A 597 4.42 -42.78 10.03
C GLN A 597 3.72 -42.14 8.83
N ARG A 598 4.47 -41.63 7.84
CA ARG A 598 3.90 -41.10 6.59
C ARG A 598 3.16 -42.16 5.80
N GLN A 599 3.67 -43.40 5.76
CA GLN A 599 2.99 -44.51 5.10
C GLN A 599 1.67 -44.85 5.82
N TRP A 600 1.64 -44.82 7.16
CA TRP A 600 0.41 -44.99 7.93
C TRP A 600 -0.60 -43.87 7.63
N LEU A 601 -0.16 -42.60 7.65
CA LEU A 601 -1.01 -41.46 7.27
C LEU A 601 -1.57 -41.63 5.85
N ARG A 602 -0.74 -42.08 4.89
CA ARG A 602 -1.18 -42.32 3.51
C ARG A 602 -2.26 -43.39 3.42
N ARG A 603 -2.17 -44.44 4.23
CA ARG A 603 -3.22 -45.47 4.33
C ARG A 603 -4.49 -44.92 4.99
N ALA A 604 -4.36 -44.05 5.99
CA ALA A 604 -5.49 -43.51 6.74
C ALA A 604 -6.33 -42.51 5.92
N VAL A 605 -5.69 -41.64 5.13
CA VAL A 605 -6.37 -40.53 4.44
C VAL A 605 -6.24 -40.54 2.91
N GLY A 606 -5.54 -41.52 2.35
CA GLY A 606 -5.36 -41.67 0.91
C GLY A 606 -4.66 -40.49 0.26
N ASP A 607 -5.07 -40.16 -0.97
CA ASP A 607 -4.46 -39.10 -1.78
C ASP A 607 -4.73 -37.69 -1.27
N ASN A 608 -5.70 -37.52 -0.36
CA ASN A 608 -5.92 -36.23 0.29
C ASN A 608 -4.65 -35.75 1.02
N LEU A 609 -3.81 -36.68 1.52
CA LEU A 609 -2.52 -36.37 2.17
C LEU A 609 -1.61 -35.48 1.31
N ASN A 610 -1.68 -35.60 -0.02
CA ASN A 610 -0.89 -34.77 -0.94
C ASN A 610 -1.07 -33.27 -0.65
N ASN A 611 -2.29 -32.83 -0.31
CA ASN A 611 -2.58 -31.43 0.00
C ASN A 611 -1.87 -30.98 1.28
N ALA A 612 -1.82 -31.83 2.31
CA ALA A 612 -1.13 -31.53 3.56
C ALA A 612 0.40 -31.49 3.37
N GLU A 613 0.96 -32.42 2.58
CA GLU A 613 2.38 -32.41 2.23
C GLU A 613 2.77 -31.19 1.38
N GLU A 614 1.94 -30.79 0.42
CA GLU A 614 2.13 -29.55 -0.33
C GLU A 614 2.07 -28.32 0.57
N ALA A 615 1.11 -28.29 1.51
CA ALA A 615 1.01 -27.22 2.47
C ALA A 615 2.29 -27.08 3.30
N LEU A 616 2.84 -28.19 3.80
CA LEU A 616 4.12 -28.20 4.53
C LEU A 616 5.25 -27.64 3.67
N ARG A 617 5.42 -28.14 2.44
CA ARG A 617 6.47 -27.69 1.50
C ARG A 617 6.38 -26.19 1.21
N HIS A 618 5.17 -25.69 0.94
CA HIS A 618 4.98 -24.27 0.63
C HIS A 618 5.12 -23.36 1.85
N ALA A 619 4.72 -23.81 3.04
CA ALA A 619 4.93 -23.07 4.29
C ALA A 619 6.43 -22.93 4.61
N THR A 620 7.20 -24.03 4.54
CA THR A 620 8.66 -24.00 4.73
C THR A 620 9.34 -23.09 3.70
N ALA A 621 8.96 -23.21 2.43
CA ALA A 621 9.50 -22.35 1.37
C ALA A 621 9.15 -20.87 1.58
N ALA A 622 7.96 -20.55 2.10
CA ALA A 622 7.59 -19.18 2.44
C ALA A 622 8.49 -18.60 3.55
N LEU A 623 8.80 -19.39 4.59
CA LEU A 623 9.69 -18.98 5.67
C LEU A 623 11.12 -18.72 5.20
N ARG A 624 11.65 -19.58 4.33
CA ARG A 624 12.98 -19.40 3.70
C ARG A 624 13.10 -18.11 2.90
N LEU A 625 12.00 -17.57 2.40
CA LEU A 625 11.96 -16.31 1.66
C LEU A 625 11.70 -15.11 2.59
N CYS A 626 10.96 -15.31 3.68
CA CYS A 626 10.60 -14.27 4.64
C CYS A 626 10.33 -14.90 6.03
N PRO A 627 11.20 -14.70 7.02
CA PRO A 627 11.10 -15.37 8.31
C PRO A 627 10.02 -14.73 9.22
N LEU A 628 9.36 -13.67 8.75
CA LEU A 628 8.31 -12.96 9.48
C LEU A 628 6.90 -13.48 9.17
N GLN A 629 6.77 -14.51 8.34
CA GLN A 629 5.47 -15.13 8.00
C GLN A 629 4.94 -15.96 9.19
N GLY A 630 4.35 -15.29 10.19
CA GLY A 630 3.84 -15.94 11.42
C GLY A 630 2.90 -17.13 11.18
N ASP A 631 1.96 -16.98 10.24
CA ASP A 631 1.02 -18.05 9.87
C ASP A 631 1.74 -19.29 9.29
N ALA A 632 2.91 -19.12 8.66
CA ALA A 632 3.67 -20.26 8.15
C ALA A 632 4.19 -21.14 9.29
N TYR A 633 4.66 -20.55 10.40
CA TYR A 633 5.05 -21.31 11.59
C TYR A 633 3.87 -22.03 12.24
N VAL A 634 2.68 -21.41 12.23
CA VAL A 634 1.44 -22.07 12.67
C VAL A 634 1.13 -23.28 11.81
N LEU A 635 1.21 -23.15 10.48
CA LEU A 635 1.02 -24.28 9.56
C LEU A 635 2.03 -25.40 9.79
N LEU A 636 3.31 -25.08 10.03
CA LEU A 636 4.32 -26.09 10.38
C LEU A 636 3.98 -26.80 11.70
N ALA A 637 3.47 -26.07 12.70
CA ALA A 637 3.05 -26.62 13.97
C ALA A 637 1.76 -27.48 13.86
N GLU A 638 0.86 -27.15 12.94
CA GLU A 638 -0.35 -27.93 12.65
C GLU A 638 -0.05 -29.20 11.86
N LEU A 639 0.94 -29.13 10.98
CA LEU A 639 1.41 -30.23 10.13
C LEU A 639 2.54 -31.03 10.78
N GLU A 640 2.69 -30.92 12.11
CA GLU A 640 3.77 -31.56 12.85
C GLU A 640 3.87 -33.05 12.54
N MET A 641 2.73 -33.75 12.39
CA MET A 641 2.68 -35.18 12.12
C MET A 641 3.30 -35.62 10.78
N LEU A 642 3.60 -34.70 9.87
CA LEU A 642 4.29 -35.00 8.61
C LEU A 642 5.82 -34.93 8.73
N SER A 643 6.32 -34.63 9.92
CA SER A 643 7.71 -34.33 10.20
C SER A 643 8.02 -34.72 11.65
N ARG A 644 9.27 -34.87 12.10
CA ARG A 644 9.54 -35.20 13.52
C ARG A 644 9.38 -33.97 14.46
N LEU A 645 8.41 -33.09 14.16
CA LEU A 645 8.29 -31.73 14.73
C LEU A 645 7.45 -31.61 15.99
N ASP A 646 6.92 -32.72 16.49
CA ASP A 646 6.13 -32.76 17.71
C ASP A 646 6.86 -32.22 18.95
N THR A 647 8.18 -32.38 19.01
CA THR A 647 9.06 -31.81 20.05
C THR A 647 9.18 -30.28 19.93
N TYR A 648 8.79 -29.73 18.78
CA TYR A 648 9.06 -28.36 18.37
C TYR A 648 7.79 -27.53 18.08
N ARG A 649 6.59 -28.10 18.29
CA ARG A 649 5.31 -27.38 18.15
C ARG A 649 5.27 -26.09 18.96
N GLU A 650 5.61 -26.19 20.24
CA GLU A 650 5.62 -25.02 21.12
C GLU A 650 6.68 -23.98 20.71
N PRO A 651 7.94 -24.35 20.42
CA PRO A 651 8.92 -23.44 19.81
C PRO A 651 8.41 -22.76 18.53
N LEU A 652 7.74 -23.48 17.63
CA LEU A 652 7.16 -22.92 16.39
C LEU A 652 6.07 -21.91 16.69
N LEU A 653 5.14 -22.22 17.59
CA LEU A 653 4.07 -21.31 18.01
C LEU A 653 4.61 -20.10 18.76
N GLN A 654 5.66 -20.26 19.58
CA GLN A 654 6.36 -19.15 20.22
C GLN A 654 7.08 -18.26 19.19
N GLN A 655 7.71 -18.85 18.17
CA GLN A 655 8.29 -18.11 17.06
C GLN A 655 7.22 -17.34 16.28
N ALA A 656 6.09 -17.97 15.98
CA ALA A 656 4.93 -17.34 15.34
C ALA A 656 4.45 -16.12 16.14
N LEU A 657 4.28 -16.29 17.46
CA LEU A 657 3.86 -15.24 18.38
C LEU A 657 4.89 -14.10 18.45
N ARG A 658 6.19 -14.40 18.36
CA ARG A 658 7.23 -13.36 18.36
C ARG A 658 7.18 -12.48 17.10
N VAL A 659 6.95 -13.07 15.93
CA VAL A 659 6.92 -12.33 14.65
C VAL A 659 5.55 -11.76 14.29
N ARG A 660 4.47 -12.25 14.90
CA ARG A 660 3.09 -11.80 14.69
C ARG A 660 2.29 -11.80 16.01
N PRO A 661 2.70 -11.02 17.03
CA PRO A 661 2.09 -11.02 18.36
C PRO A 661 0.63 -10.58 18.41
N TYR A 662 0.18 -9.88 17.38
CA TYR A 662 -1.18 -9.34 17.27
C TYR A 662 -2.04 -10.06 16.23
N SER A 663 -1.53 -11.10 15.56
CA SER A 663 -2.30 -11.83 14.56
C SER A 663 -3.36 -12.71 15.23
N GLY A 664 -4.61 -12.62 14.76
CA GLY A 664 -5.72 -13.38 15.32
C GLY A 664 -5.53 -14.89 15.15
N SER A 665 -5.09 -15.31 13.97
CA SER A 665 -4.76 -16.71 13.64
C SER A 665 -3.69 -17.29 14.56
N VAL A 666 -2.60 -16.54 14.79
CA VAL A 666 -1.49 -16.96 15.65
C VAL A 666 -1.93 -17.05 17.11
N LEU A 667 -2.64 -16.03 17.61
CA LEU A 667 -3.18 -16.04 18.97
C LEU A 667 -4.17 -17.20 19.17
N PHE A 668 -5.02 -17.48 18.18
CA PHE A 668 -5.95 -18.60 18.20
C PHE A 668 -5.23 -19.95 18.29
N ALA A 669 -4.23 -20.18 17.43
CA ALA A 669 -3.44 -21.41 17.41
C ALA A 669 -2.65 -21.63 18.70
N VAL A 670 -2.04 -20.56 19.25
CA VAL A 670 -1.35 -20.61 20.56
C VAL A 670 -2.33 -20.94 21.68
N GLY A 671 -3.53 -20.34 21.67
CA GLY A 671 -4.56 -20.67 22.64
C GLY A 671 -5.02 -22.13 22.54
N ALA A 672 -5.18 -22.66 21.33
CA ALA A 672 -5.53 -24.06 21.09
C ALA A 672 -4.45 -25.04 21.59
N HIS A 673 -3.17 -24.67 21.50
CA HIS A 673 -2.07 -25.45 22.08
C HIS A 673 -2.14 -25.51 23.61
N PHE A 674 -2.42 -24.40 24.29
CA PHE A 674 -2.57 -24.40 25.75
C PHE A 674 -3.83 -25.13 26.21
N ALA A 675 -4.93 -25.02 25.45
CA ALA A 675 -6.14 -25.79 25.71
C ALA A 675 -5.86 -27.30 25.61
N PHE A 676 -5.11 -27.75 24.60
CA PHE A 676 -4.69 -29.14 24.46
C PHE A 676 -3.82 -29.61 25.65
N LYS A 677 -3.00 -28.72 26.21
CA LYS A 677 -2.21 -28.98 27.43
C LYS A 677 -3.01 -28.85 28.74
N GLN A 678 -4.34 -28.67 28.66
CA GLN A 678 -5.24 -28.45 29.81
C GLN A 678 -4.88 -27.20 30.65
N ASP A 679 -4.22 -26.20 30.04
CA ASP A 679 -3.95 -24.91 30.66
C ASP A 679 -5.00 -23.88 30.20
N GLU A 680 -6.18 -23.95 30.84
CA GLU A 680 -7.32 -23.12 30.51
C GLU A 680 -7.05 -21.62 30.68
N ALA A 681 -6.30 -21.25 31.73
CA ALA A 681 -6.00 -19.85 32.04
C ALA A 681 -5.21 -19.18 30.92
N ARG A 682 -4.17 -19.85 30.39
CA ARG A 682 -3.41 -19.33 29.24
C ARG A 682 -4.23 -19.41 27.96
N ALA A 683 -4.98 -20.49 27.73
CA ALA A 683 -5.84 -20.63 26.55
C ALA A 683 -6.85 -19.47 26.43
N ILE A 684 -7.61 -19.21 27.49
CA ILE A 684 -8.61 -18.12 27.55
C ILE A 684 -7.95 -16.76 27.33
N ARG A 685 -6.75 -16.52 27.89
CA ARG A 685 -6.02 -15.26 27.67
C ARG A 685 -5.72 -15.03 26.19
N PHE A 686 -5.23 -16.04 25.47
CA PHE A 686 -4.90 -15.92 24.05
C PHE A 686 -6.15 -15.86 23.16
N TRP A 687 -7.17 -16.68 23.44
CA TRP A 687 -8.44 -16.64 22.71
C TRP A 687 -9.19 -15.34 22.93
N ARG A 688 -9.20 -14.77 24.14
CA ARG A 688 -9.70 -13.42 24.40
C ARG A 688 -8.98 -12.40 23.52
N ALA A 689 -7.65 -12.46 23.47
CA ALA A 689 -6.87 -11.55 22.64
C ALA A 689 -7.20 -11.69 21.14
N ALA A 690 -7.42 -12.91 20.66
CA ALA A 690 -7.81 -13.19 19.28
C ALA A 690 -9.24 -12.70 18.97
N PHE A 691 -10.21 -12.97 19.86
CA PHE A 691 -11.62 -12.56 19.77
C PHE A 691 -11.79 -11.06 19.53
N HIS A 692 -11.01 -10.24 20.25
CA HIS A 692 -11.06 -8.78 20.12
C HIS A 692 -10.46 -8.28 18.80
N ARG A 693 -9.48 -9.00 18.23
CA ARG A 693 -8.65 -8.51 17.12
C ARG A 693 -9.10 -8.96 15.74
N ALA A 694 -9.67 -10.15 15.63
CA ALA A 694 -9.91 -10.80 14.34
C ALA A 694 -11.40 -11.21 14.22
N PRO A 695 -12.19 -10.56 13.34
CA PRO A 695 -13.63 -10.84 13.20
C PRO A 695 -13.96 -12.28 12.76
N ASP A 696 -13.13 -12.86 11.91
CA ASP A 696 -13.22 -14.26 11.47
C ASP A 696 -13.01 -15.22 12.64
N ILE A 697 -11.96 -15.03 13.43
CA ILE A 697 -11.70 -15.82 14.64
C ILE A 697 -12.75 -15.58 15.71
N ARG A 698 -13.26 -14.34 15.84
CA ARG A 698 -14.36 -14.00 16.76
C ARG A 698 -15.56 -14.88 16.48
N LYS A 699 -15.96 -14.99 15.21
CA LYS A 699 -17.06 -15.87 14.81
C LYS A 699 -16.76 -17.33 15.17
N ILE A 700 -15.57 -17.84 14.83
CA ILE A 700 -15.16 -19.21 15.16
C ILE A 700 -15.26 -19.49 16.68
N LEU A 701 -14.71 -18.59 17.52
CA LEU A 701 -14.76 -18.74 18.97
C LEU A 701 -16.18 -18.68 19.52
N THR A 702 -17.00 -17.75 19.01
CA THR A 702 -18.42 -17.66 19.41
C THR A 702 -19.17 -18.94 19.04
N ASP A 703 -19.07 -19.40 17.80
CA ASP A 703 -19.77 -20.59 17.31
C ASP A 703 -19.31 -21.86 18.05
N THR A 704 -18.02 -21.93 18.43
CA THR A 704 -17.44 -23.09 19.14
C THR A 704 -17.80 -23.12 20.63
N LEU A 705 -17.81 -21.97 21.30
CA LEU A 705 -17.93 -21.90 22.77
C LEU A 705 -19.36 -21.72 23.27
N THR A 706 -20.21 -20.99 22.54
CA THR A 706 -21.62 -20.76 22.96
C THR A 706 -22.44 -22.03 23.18
N PRO A 707 -22.19 -23.18 22.51
CA PRO A 707 -22.84 -24.44 22.87
C PRO A 707 -22.45 -24.93 24.27
N GLN A 708 -21.21 -24.67 24.69
CA GLN A 708 -20.55 -25.29 25.85
C GLN A 708 -20.62 -24.46 27.13
N VAL A 709 -20.79 -23.13 27.04
CA VAL A 709 -20.80 -22.23 28.20
C VAL A 709 -22.08 -21.38 28.26
N THR A 710 -22.36 -20.80 29.44
CA THR A 710 -23.43 -19.80 29.62
C THR A 710 -22.99 -18.43 29.11
N ALA A 711 -23.95 -17.54 28.81
CA ALA A 711 -23.62 -16.18 28.38
C ALA A 711 -22.77 -15.43 29.42
N ARG A 712 -23.06 -15.64 30.70
CA ARG A 712 -22.29 -15.05 31.81
C ARG A 712 -20.83 -15.48 31.79
N GLN A 713 -20.57 -16.79 31.73
CA GLN A 713 -19.21 -17.33 31.66
C GLN A 713 -18.47 -16.83 30.41
N PHE A 714 -19.17 -16.77 29.26
CA PHE A 714 -18.58 -16.25 28.02
C PHE A 714 -18.18 -14.78 28.16
N VAL A 715 -19.07 -13.93 28.68
CA VAL A 715 -18.81 -12.49 28.85
C VAL A 715 -17.70 -12.25 29.88
N GLU A 716 -17.67 -12.99 30.98
CA GLU A 716 -16.60 -12.91 31.99
C GLU A 716 -15.25 -13.34 31.39
N SER A 717 -15.25 -14.38 30.55
CA SER A 717 -14.05 -14.95 29.94
C SER A 717 -13.53 -14.17 28.74
N MET A 718 -14.40 -13.68 27.85
CA MET A 718 -14.01 -12.99 26.60
C MET A 718 -14.05 -11.47 26.71
N ARG A 719 -14.74 -10.92 27.72
CA ARG A 719 -14.89 -9.48 27.96
C ARG A 719 -15.18 -8.68 26.67
N PRO A 720 -16.20 -9.06 25.88
CA PRO A 720 -16.53 -8.38 24.62
C PRO A 720 -16.84 -6.90 24.84
N THR A 721 -16.54 -6.05 23.85
CA THR A 721 -17.05 -4.67 23.82
C THR A 721 -18.55 -4.66 23.51
N VAL A 722 -19.23 -3.53 23.69
CA VAL A 722 -20.66 -3.38 23.39
C VAL A 722 -20.99 -3.79 21.95
N GLU A 723 -20.18 -3.34 20.99
CA GLU A 723 -20.30 -3.72 19.58
C GLU A 723 -20.15 -5.23 19.33
N MET A 724 -19.34 -5.91 20.15
CA MET A 724 -19.12 -7.36 20.02
C MET A 724 -20.19 -8.19 20.72
N LEU A 725 -20.85 -7.64 21.75
CA LEU A 725 -21.92 -8.33 22.48
C LEU A 725 -23.09 -8.68 21.56
N ASP A 726 -23.37 -7.89 20.52
CA ASP A 726 -24.45 -8.19 19.58
C ASP A 726 -24.18 -9.50 18.79
N VAL A 727 -22.93 -9.73 18.38
CA VAL A 727 -22.51 -10.99 17.75
C VAL A 727 -22.72 -12.18 18.71
N VAL A 728 -22.40 -11.99 19.98
CA VAL A 728 -22.56 -13.02 21.03
C VAL A 728 -24.05 -13.30 21.28
N ARG A 729 -24.87 -12.27 21.38
CA ARG A 729 -26.33 -12.36 21.55
C ARG A 729 -26.96 -13.16 20.42
N VAL A 730 -26.66 -12.79 19.18
CA VAL A 730 -27.17 -13.48 17.99
C VAL A 730 -26.77 -14.95 17.99
N ALA A 731 -25.56 -15.29 18.43
CA ALA A 731 -25.12 -16.68 18.52
C ALA A 731 -25.93 -17.48 19.55
N TYR A 732 -26.15 -16.96 20.77
CA TYR A 732 -27.00 -17.64 21.76
C TYR A 732 -28.45 -17.77 21.29
N ALA A 733 -28.99 -16.76 20.61
CA ALA A 733 -30.34 -16.81 20.04
C ALA A 733 -30.47 -17.91 18.97
N ARG A 734 -29.46 -18.06 18.08
CA ARG A 734 -29.42 -19.14 17.07
C ARG A 734 -29.40 -20.53 17.67
N GLN A 735 -28.76 -20.68 18.83
CA GLN A 735 -28.73 -21.92 19.60
C GLN A 735 -29.99 -22.13 20.46
N GLN A 736 -31.03 -21.30 20.28
CA GLN A 736 -32.27 -21.33 21.05
C GLN A 736 -32.07 -21.16 22.57
N LYS A 737 -30.94 -20.64 23.01
CA LYS A 737 -30.66 -20.29 24.41
C LYS A 737 -31.22 -18.89 24.70
N VAL A 738 -32.55 -18.78 24.74
CA VAL A 738 -33.29 -17.50 24.82
C VAL A 738 -32.89 -16.69 26.05
N ASN A 739 -32.82 -17.32 27.24
CA ASN A 739 -32.46 -16.64 28.48
C ASN A 739 -31.04 -16.04 28.44
N ASP A 740 -30.09 -16.78 27.88
CA ASP A 740 -28.72 -16.28 27.68
C ASP A 740 -28.68 -15.11 26.70
N ALA A 741 -29.41 -15.19 25.59
CA ALA A 741 -29.50 -14.11 24.61
C ALA A 741 -30.14 -12.84 25.22
N GLN A 742 -31.22 -12.98 25.98
CA GLN A 742 -31.88 -11.87 26.70
C GLN A 742 -30.96 -11.27 27.77
N TRP A 743 -30.18 -12.11 28.47
CA TRP A 743 -29.19 -11.62 29.43
C TRP A 743 -28.09 -10.81 28.75
N VAL A 744 -27.58 -11.25 27.59
CA VAL A 744 -26.62 -10.46 26.79
C VAL A 744 -27.24 -9.15 26.31
N ALA A 745 -28.48 -9.19 25.83
CA ALA A 745 -29.22 -7.99 25.41
C ALA A 745 -29.37 -6.98 26.55
N THR A 746 -29.63 -7.46 27.78
CA THR A 746 -29.63 -6.63 28.99
C THR A 746 -28.28 -5.95 29.23
N GLN A 747 -27.15 -6.64 29.04
CA GLN A 747 -25.83 -6.04 29.17
C GLN A 747 -25.57 -4.96 28.12
N ILE A 748 -26.03 -5.17 26.87
CA ILE A 748 -25.95 -4.16 25.81
C ILE A 748 -26.79 -2.94 26.20
N GLY A 749 -28.04 -3.13 26.62
CA GLY A 749 -28.94 -2.05 27.01
C GLY A 749 -28.38 -1.19 28.14
N LEU A 750 -27.84 -1.82 29.19
CA LEU A 750 -27.18 -1.11 30.30
C LEU A 750 -25.96 -0.29 29.85
N ALA A 751 -25.17 -0.78 28.90
CA ALA A 751 -23.99 -0.08 28.42
C ALA A 751 -24.36 1.09 27.49
N GLU A 752 -25.29 0.87 26.57
CA GLU A 752 -25.81 1.88 25.66
C GLU A 752 -26.52 3.02 26.41
N GLU A 753 -27.35 2.72 27.42
CA GLU A 753 -27.97 3.76 28.26
C GLU A 753 -26.94 4.65 28.95
N ARG A 754 -25.86 4.05 29.49
CA ARG A 754 -24.78 4.82 30.14
C ARG A 754 -24.10 5.75 29.15
N ALA A 755 -23.85 5.27 27.92
CA ALA A 755 -23.25 6.07 26.86
C ALA A 755 -24.21 7.17 26.35
N ALA A 756 -25.51 6.86 26.26
CA ALA A 756 -26.54 7.78 25.79
C ALA A 756 -26.73 9.00 26.70
N ARG A 757 -26.45 8.86 28.00
CA ARG A 757 -26.41 9.98 28.95
C ARG A 757 -25.33 11.04 28.62
N ALA A 758 -24.37 10.73 27.74
CA ALA A 758 -23.41 11.70 27.21
C ALA A 758 -23.97 12.54 26.03
N GLY A 759 -25.22 12.30 25.59
CA GLY A 759 -25.95 13.16 24.66
C GLY A 759 -26.02 12.69 23.20
N ASP A 760 -25.60 11.47 22.88
CA ASP A 760 -25.70 10.92 21.51
C ASP A 760 -27.00 10.11 21.31
N VAL A 761 -27.82 10.51 20.34
CA VAL A 761 -29.07 9.82 19.98
C VAL A 761 -28.81 8.38 19.51
N ALA A 762 -27.66 8.09 18.90
CA ALA A 762 -27.34 6.75 18.41
C ALA A 762 -27.35 5.71 19.54
N HIS A 763 -26.86 6.09 20.72
CA HIS A 763 -26.84 5.25 21.91
C HIS A 763 -28.25 5.05 22.50
N TRP A 764 -29.13 6.06 22.44
CA TRP A 764 -30.54 5.87 22.82
C TRP A 764 -31.26 4.88 21.90
N LYS A 765 -30.99 4.94 20.58
CA LYS A 765 -31.53 3.97 19.61
C LYS A 765 -30.95 2.56 19.85
N GLY A 766 -29.67 2.46 20.16
CA GLY A 766 -29.01 1.21 20.54
C GLY A 766 -29.62 0.58 21.78
N ALA A 767 -29.80 1.37 22.84
CA ALA A 767 -30.42 0.96 24.10
C ALA A 767 -31.87 0.48 23.90
N GLN A 768 -32.68 1.22 23.13
CA GLN A 768 -34.07 0.84 22.84
C GLN A 768 -34.17 -0.56 22.21
N ARG A 769 -33.34 -0.83 21.19
CA ARG A 769 -33.29 -2.15 20.52
C ARG A 769 -32.82 -3.23 21.48
N ALA A 770 -31.77 -2.96 22.27
CA ALA A 770 -31.24 -3.93 23.22
C ALA A 770 -32.25 -4.31 24.32
N TRP A 771 -33.02 -3.34 24.84
CA TRP A 771 -34.07 -3.63 25.81
C TRP A 771 -35.29 -4.33 25.22
N HIS A 772 -35.62 -4.04 23.96
CA HIS A 772 -36.63 -4.80 23.22
C HIS A 772 -36.21 -6.28 23.13
N ASP A 773 -34.97 -6.53 22.70
CA ASP A 773 -34.40 -7.88 22.59
C ASP A 773 -34.22 -8.57 23.95
N ALA A 774 -34.04 -7.82 25.02
CA ALA A 774 -33.99 -8.32 26.40
C ALA A 774 -35.38 -8.72 26.96
N GLY A 775 -36.46 -8.33 26.28
CA GLY A 775 -37.83 -8.54 26.78
C GLY A 775 -38.24 -7.56 27.87
N ASP A 776 -37.62 -6.36 27.96
CA ASP A 776 -38.01 -5.28 28.88
C ASP A 776 -38.72 -4.15 28.10
N PRO A 777 -40.05 -4.24 27.94
CA PRO A 777 -40.81 -3.27 27.15
C PRO A 777 -40.84 -1.89 27.80
N ALA A 778 -40.74 -1.79 29.13
CA ALA A 778 -40.76 -0.52 29.85
C ALA A 778 -39.48 0.29 29.59
N ARG A 779 -38.30 -0.33 29.72
CA ARG A 779 -37.03 0.33 29.41
C ARG A 779 -36.85 0.61 27.92
N SER A 780 -37.31 -0.30 27.06
CA SER A 780 -37.34 -0.08 25.61
C SER A 780 -38.16 1.17 25.26
N ALA A 781 -39.36 1.31 25.83
CA ALA A 781 -40.19 2.48 25.61
C ALA A 781 -39.53 3.77 26.13
N LEU A 782 -38.94 3.74 27.33
CA LEU A 782 -38.23 4.88 27.90
C LEU A 782 -37.08 5.36 27.00
N CYS A 783 -36.23 4.45 26.53
CA CYS A 783 -35.13 4.78 25.62
C CYS A 783 -35.66 5.32 24.27
N GLY A 784 -36.76 4.77 23.77
CA GLY A 784 -37.44 5.25 22.57
C GLY A 784 -37.94 6.69 22.71
N PHE A 785 -38.53 7.05 23.86
CA PHE A 785 -38.94 8.42 24.13
C PHE A 785 -37.75 9.39 24.15
N GLU A 786 -36.65 9.04 24.81
CA GLU A 786 -35.43 9.88 24.82
C GLU A 786 -34.83 10.03 23.41
N ALA A 787 -34.80 8.97 22.60
CA ALA A 787 -34.36 9.04 21.21
C ALA A 787 -35.24 10.01 20.39
N LEU A 788 -36.57 9.97 20.57
CA LEU A 788 -37.50 10.84 19.83
C LEU A 788 -37.47 12.30 20.26
N LYS A 789 -37.04 12.62 21.48
CA LYS A 789 -36.79 14.03 21.87
C LYS A 789 -35.69 14.66 21.02
N LEU A 790 -34.67 13.86 20.67
CA LEU A 790 -33.53 14.30 19.87
C LEU A 790 -33.80 14.19 18.37
N GLU A 791 -34.48 13.12 17.93
CA GLU A 791 -34.79 12.88 16.52
C GLU A 791 -36.27 12.45 16.33
N PRO A 792 -37.21 13.41 16.31
CA PRO A 792 -38.64 13.11 16.31
C PRO A 792 -39.14 12.38 15.07
N SER A 793 -38.38 12.37 13.97
CA SER A 793 -38.80 11.85 12.66
C SER A 793 -38.25 10.46 12.34
N ASP A 794 -37.59 9.77 13.27
CA ASP A 794 -37.08 8.42 13.05
C ASP A 794 -38.22 7.39 13.04
N PHE A 795 -38.36 6.69 11.91
CA PHE A 795 -39.41 5.69 11.70
C PHE A 795 -39.17 4.41 12.51
N GLU A 796 -37.94 3.89 12.55
CA GLU A 796 -37.65 2.62 13.20
C GLU A 796 -37.76 2.74 14.73
N VAL A 797 -37.35 3.89 15.28
CA VAL A 797 -37.52 4.21 16.70
C VAL A 797 -39.00 4.24 17.09
N ARG A 798 -39.85 4.87 16.27
CA ARG A 798 -41.31 4.94 16.51
C ARG A 798 -42.00 3.59 16.37
N LYS A 799 -41.62 2.78 15.39
CA LYS A 799 -42.12 1.40 15.23
C LYS A 799 -41.76 0.52 16.43
N THR A 800 -40.49 0.57 16.85
CA THR A 800 -40.00 -0.20 18.01
C THR A 800 -40.67 0.29 19.30
N LEU A 801 -40.86 1.61 19.47
CA LEU A 801 -41.54 2.20 20.61
C LEU A 801 -43.01 1.77 20.68
N ALA A 802 -43.73 1.79 19.56
CA ALA A 802 -45.11 1.32 19.52
C ALA A 802 -45.21 -0.16 19.91
N THR A 803 -44.30 -0.99 19.41
CA THR A 803 -44.24 -2.41 19.76
C THR A 803 -43.99 -2.59 21.26
N ALA A 804 -43.04 -1.86 21.84
CA ALA A 804 -42.76 -1.89 23.28
C ALA A 804 -43.97 -1.45 24.11
N LEU A 805 -44.68 -0.40 23.69
CA LEU A 805 -45.90 0.10 24.36
C LEU A 805 -47.06 -0.93 24.30
N LEU A 806 -47.23 -1.62 23.16
CA LEU A 806 -48.23 -2.69 23.04
C LEU A 806 -47.94 -3.84 24.01
N VAL A 807 -46.67 -4.29 24.06
CA VAL A 807 -46.25 -5.36 24.97
C VAL A 807 -46.36 -4.92 26.44
N ALA A 808 -46.13 -3.64 26.73
CA ALA A 808 -46.34 -3.05 28.06
C ALA A 808 -47.82 -2.81 28.43
N GLY A 809 -48.78 -3.19 27.57
CA GLY A 809 -50.21 -3.00 27.83
C GLY A 809 -50.70 -1.56 27.70
N GLN A 810 -50.02 -0.72 26.92
CA GLN A 810 -50.36 0.68 26.68
C GLN A 810 -50.81 0.93 25.22
N PRO A 811 -52.00 0.44 24.80
CA PRO A 811 -52.44 0.47 23.41
C PRO A 811 -52.76 1.88 22.89
N ALA A 812 -53.24 2.79 23.74
CA ALA A 812 -53.62 4.14 23.33
C ALA A 812 -52.40 4.97 22.85
N PRO A 813 -51.29 5.09 23.63
CA PRO A 813 -50.08 5.74 23.13
C PRO A 813 -49.45 5.01 21.93
N ALA A 814 -49.54 3.67 21.88
CA ALA A 814 -49.01 2.90 20.75
C ALA A 814 -49.72 3.22 19.43
N ARG A 815 -51.03 3.44 19.47
CA ARG A 815 -51.84 3.80 18.29
C ARG A 815 -51.31 5.07 17.61
N ASP A 816 -51.00 6.11 18.36
CA ASP A 816 -50.52 7.39 17.81
C ASP A 816 -49.19 7.22 17.05
N HIS A 817 -48.28 6.43 17.60
CA HIS A 817 -47.01 6.12 16.95
C HIS A 817 -47.19 5.26 15.69
N LEU A 818 -48.10 4.27 15.71
CA LEU A 818 -48.39 3.43 14.54
C LEU A 818 -49.11 4.19 13.42
N GLU A 819 -50.05 5.08 13.75
CA GLU A 819 -50.69 5.95 12.74
C GLU A 819 -49.67 6.85 12.05
N TRP A 820 -48.74 7.41 12.83
CA TRP A 820 -47.65 8.20 12.30
C TRP A 820 -46.78 7.38 11.35
N CYS A 821 -46.43 6.14 11.72
CA CYS A 821 -45.63 5.24 10.87
C CYS A 821 -46.38 4.87 9.59
N ARG A 822 -47.65 4.46 9.71
CA ARG A 822 -48.51 4.08 8.58
C ARG A 822 -48.69 5.20 7.56
N ARG A 823 -48.82 6.46 8.00
CA ARG A 823 -48.92 7.62 7.08
C ARG A 823 -47.65 7.84 6.24
N ARG A 824 -46.48 7.40 6.72
CA ARG A 824 -45.18 7.58 6.03
C ARG A 824 -44.76 6.37 5.22
N ARG A 825 -45.06 5.16 5.70
CA ARG A 825 -44.82 3.89 5.00
C ARG A 825 -46.09 3.04 5.04
N PRO A 826 -47.10 3.34 4.20
CA PRO A 826 -48.38 2.64 4.22
C PRO A 826 -48.29 1.18 3.78
N HIS A 827 -47.21 0.78 3.11
CA HIS A 827 -46.96 -0.59 2.64
C HIS A 827 -46.04 -1.41 3.56
N ASP A 828 -45.71 -0.91 4.76
CA ASP A 828 -44.92 -1.67 5.73
C ASP A 828 -45.80 -2.73 6.42
N GLU A 829 -45.60 -4.00 6.06
CA GLU A 829 -46.42 -5.13 6.51
C GLU A 829 -46.43 -5.29 8.05
N GLU A 830 -45.30 -5.01 8.70
CA GLU A 830 -45.15 -5.15 10.15
C GLU A 830 -45.96 -4.08 10.89
N VAL A 831 -45.94 -2.84 10.40
CA VAL A 831 -46.74 -1.74 10.96
C VAL A 831 -48.24 -2.00 10.78
N GLN A 832 -48.66 -2.55 9.63
CA GLN A 832 -50.07 -2.89 9.41
C GLN A 832 -50.53 -4.01 10.36
N ALA A 833 -49.74 -5.08 10.50
CA ALA A 833 -50.04 -6.17 11.41
C ALA A 833 -50.11 -5.69 12.89
N LEU A 834 -49.21 -4.82 13.32
CA LEU A 834 -49.24 -4.23 14.66
C LEU A 834 -50.46 -3.31 14.86
N TYR A 835 -50.90 -2.59 13.83
CA TYR A 835 -52.09 -1.75 13.89
C TYR A 835 -53.40 -2.57 13.88
N GLU A 836 -53.42 -3.72 13.22
CA GLU A 836 -54.55 -4.66 13.26
C GLU A 836 -54.70 -5.30 14.64
N ARG A 837 -53.59 -5.58 15.35
CA ARG A 837 -53.63 -6.04 16.75
C ARG A 837 -54.21 -5.02 17.75
N LEU A 838 -54.38 -3.76 17.32
CA LEU A 838 -55.00 -2.68 18.10
C LEU A 838 -56.51 -2.51 17.83
N ARG A 839 -57.05 -3.21 16.84
CA ARG A 839 -58.49 -3.33 16.62
C ARG A 839 -59.02 -4.50 17.43
#